data_AF-A0A5B0NC33-F1
#
_entry.id   AF-A0A5B0NC33-F1
#
_cell.length_a   1.000
_cell.length_b   1.000
_cell.length_c   1.000
_cell.angle_alpha   90.00
_cell.angle_beta   90.00
_cell.angle_gamma   90.00
#
_symmetry.space_group_name_H-M   'P 1'
#
loop_
_entity.id
_entity.type
_entity.pdbx_description
1 polymer ?
#
loop_
_entity_poly.entity_id
_entity_poly.type
_entity_poly.pdbx_seq_one_letter_code
_entity_poly.pdbx_strand_id
1 'polypeptide(L)'
;MYRPAAAKSDHAAFDIPSSRPLTSPKLHTRHKRSRSRSKLPSALYDILYVYPASFRTLLFLLIIGGILFWLSTHLFVFARFMFVDTVFSAGWFASHHLALRKQPLLFVHSPWSAAIVWETTQPRSEGSHKHVGIGLRYWKQIQTNTRASGFGFPKTTAKPHLIAPKVQVEQAEGREGRNRWVHSVHLDHLESGTTYEYELVLESGSIDPLTGLPATVRTYGNYQFKWLGVNPPDPASVDHLSSMVVTTNKTISPIEMFVIGDTHSSPGTLRPLIKKAHNLKSYLPPRGSLFGVRNITNSPPPSHPHLMIHMGNAVQEARDLKQWQTEFWDPVTFQQKSSSEIPIIYARGSHDFDVKGKSIYTAGLSHVQVGEINRTRVALLKNQKNRVILPGVSIAERQYGAILSAPRDHRTRGTFFAYSPHPRARVLVLDSNLAVDRQAFYKSRSSLTEVGDQEHWLLWEMARPEWKEASLRLIVVNQAPFVEHADEQMWNHDKDAQLNHYIRTVYAPHFHATSDVTRMYDIPPATLVISSNEVPAYSRGLLRTYFTPYFFENGPSSNIPSSLIKQHEMARYSDLDPHSHEEDHGVIYVVTPGSGKYQKNAPSKVEHWGFYETSQSHLKQHKTRATSGGGADYFSPLTLDMAPEFETDEMWLEDSHENTARRQRWSDENVRVYRIAGSQLPCPIKYSEGDHHIKQYTAIDRLYWRTMDAKGRLVDRFVVEATSCRQTN
;
A
#
# COMPACT_ATOMS: atom_id res chain seq x y z
N MET A 1 -16.12 54.36 -29.04
CA MET A 1 -15.33 55.37 -29.77
C MET A 1 -13.88 55.15 -29.39
N TYR A 2 -12.87 54.84 -30.21
CA TYR A 2 -12.66 54.71 -31.66
C TYR A 2 -11.45 53.74 -31.81
N ARG A 3 -11.46 52.84 -32.81
CA ARG A 3 -10.23 52.31 -33.46
C ARG A 3 -9.72 53.38 -34.44
N PRO A 4 -8.41 53.53 -34.75
CA PRO A 4 -7.65 52.61 -35.65
C PRO A 4 -6.15 52.46 -35.24
N ALA A 5 -5.38 51.40 -35.56
CA ALA A 5 -4.84 50.83 -36.82
C ALA A 5 -3.56 51.50 -37.40
N ALA A 6 -2.53 50.65 -37.65
CA ALA A 6 -1.36 50.80 -38.56
C ALA A 6 -0.26 51.84 -38.18
N ALA A 7 1.03 51.72 -38.50
CA ALA A 7 1.95 50.72 -39.07
C ALA A 7 3.40 51.30 -39.01
N LYS A 8 4.44 50.43 -39.07
CA LYS A 8 5.80 50.60 -39.69
C LYS A 8 6.66 51.83 -39.30
N SER A 9 7.98 51.88 -39.41
CA SER A 9 9.14 50.99 -39.50
C SER A 9 10.37 51.93 -39.39
N ASP A 10 11.58 51.36 -39.46
CA ASP A 10 12.86 52.00 -39.85
C ASP A 10 13.77 52.47 -38.69
N HIS A 11 14.88 51.76 -38.43
CA HIS A 11 16.24 51.94 -39.01
C HIS A 11 16.97 53.12 -38.33
N ALA A 12 18.27 53.14 -38.05
CA ALA A 12 19.41 52.22 -38.00
C ALA A 12 20.61 53.13 -37.61
N ALA A 13 21.62 52.64 -36.87
CA ALA A 13 23.02 53.11 -36.86
C ALA A 13 23.79 52.24 -35.85
N PHE A 14 24.61 51.26 -36.24
CA PHE A 14 26.01 51.34 -36.72
C PHE A 14 26.94 52.16 -35.82
N ASP A 15 27.84 51.47 -35.10
CA ASP A 15 29.28 51.56 -35.36
C ASP A 15 30.06 50.35 -34.78
N ILE A 16 31.05 49.92 -35.58
CA ILE A 16 32.03 48.80 -35.50
C ILE A 16 33.41 49.50 -35.59
N PRO A 17 34.53 49.11 -34.94
CA PRO A 17 35.41 47.99 -35.37
C PRO A 17 36.35 47.45 -34.26
N SER A 18 37.32 46.54 -34.38
CA SER A 18 37.95 45.61 -35.34
C SER A 18 38.79 44.67 -34.44
N SER A 19 39.06 43.40 -34.74
CA SER A 19 40.01 42.97 -35.77
C SER A 19 40.03 41.43 -35.86
N ARG A 20 39.99 40.94 -37.10
CA ARG A 20 40.52 39.64 -37.59
C ARG A 20 41.95 39.89 -38.14
N PRO A 21 42.68 39.00 -38.86
CA PRO A 21 42.42 37.62 -39.35
C PRO A 21 43.66 36.69 -39.23
N LEU A 22 43.62 35.42 -39.67
CA LEU A 22 44.10 34.87 -40.98
C LEU A 22 44.11 33.33 -40.79
N THR A 23 43.82 32.40 -41.71
CA THR A 23 43.72 32.30 -43.18
C THR A 23 43.11 30.89 -43.47
N SER A 24 41.98 30.74 -44.20
CA SER A 24 41.83 30.44 -45.66
C SER A 24 42.37 29.06 -46.12
N PRO A 25 41.87 28.40 -47.20
CA PRO A 25 40.94 28.88 -48.26
C PRO A 25 39.90 27.86 -48.83
N LYS A 26 38.82 28.41 -49.45
CA LYS A 26 38.21 28.13 -50.80
C LYS A 26 37.88 26.67 -51.20
N LEU A 27 36.84 26.29 -51.96
CA LEU A 27 35.75 26.91 -52.75
C LEU A 27 34.86 25.74 -53.23
N HIS A 28 33.55 25.93 -53.38
CA HIS A 28 32.81 25.73 -54.64
C HIS A 28 31.31 25.49 -54.41
N THR A 29 30.52 26.39 -54.98
CA THR A 29 29.09 26.26 -55.25
C THR A 29 28.90 25.38 -56.49
N ARG A 30 27.95 24.44 -56.49
CA ARG A 30 26.93 24.32 -57.57
C ARG A 30 25.87 23.22 -57.39
N HIS A 31 24.67 23.61 -57.81
CA HIS A 31 23.54 22.83 -58.35
C HIS A 31 22.51 22.20 -57.41
N LYS A 32 21.40 22.93 -57.27
CA LYS A 32 20.04 22.39 -57.06
C LYS A 32 19.70 21.40 -58.18
N ARG A 33 19.33 20.18 -57.82
CA ARG A 33 18.48 19.30 -58.64
C ARG A 33 17.25 18.85 -57.86
N SER A 34 16.17 18.81 -58.60
CA SER A 34 14.78 18.56 -58.23
C SER A 34 14.57 17.27 -57.42
N ARG A 35 13.72 17.36 -56.39
CA ARG A 35 13.17 16.24 -55.61
C ARG A 35 12.21 15.41 -56.45
N SER A 36 12.39 14.10 -56.45
CA SER A 36 11.34 13.12 -56.75
C SER A 36 10.88 12.44 -55.46
N ARG A 37 9.57 12.18 -55.40
CA ARG A 37 8.77 11.78 -54.25
C ARG A 37 9.20 10.42 -53.66
N SER A 38 9.61 10.40 -52.39
CA SER A 38 9.44 9.22 -51.53
C SER A 38 8.80 9.66 -50.21
N LYS A 39 7.79 8.91 -49.74
CA LYS A 39 7.07 9.18 -48.46
C LYS A 39 7.82 8.67 -47.23
N LEU A 40 9.07 8.24 -47.40
CA LEU A 40 9.88 7.71 -46.30
C LEU A 40 10.60 8.87 -45.60
N PRO A 41 10.67 8.88 -44.25
CA PRO A 41 11.53 9.79 -43.50
C PRO A 41 12.96 9.78 -44.06
N SER A 42 13.60 10.94 -44.22
CA SER A 42 14.93 11.04 -44.87
C SER A 42 15.97 10.11 -44.26
N ALA A 43 15.92 9.87 -42.95
CA ALA A 43 16.80 8.94 -42.25
C ALA A 43 16.69 7.48 -42.76
N LEU A 44 15.49 7.03 -43.12
CA LEU A 44 15.30 5.68 -43.69
C LEU A 44 15.74 5.62 -45.15
N TYR A 45 15.60 6.71 -45.89
CA TYR A 45 16.04 6.79 -47.28
C TYR A 45 17.57 6.73 -47.40
N ASP A 46 18.29 7.44 -46.52
CA ASP A 46 19.74 7.42 -46.48
C ASP A 46 20.28 6.05 -46.06
N ILE A 47 19.65 5.38 -45.07
CA ILE A 47 20.01 4.01 -44.67
C ILE A 47 19.79 3.01 -45.84
N LEU A 48 18.73 3.18 -46.62
CA LEU A 48 18.36 2.26 -47.71
C LEU A 48 19.15 2.46 -49.00
N TYR A 49 19.70 3.64 -49.27
CA TYR A 49 20.34 3.95 -50.56
C TYR A 49 21.79 4.40 -50.50
N VAL A 50 22.28 4.93 -49.37
CA VAL A 50 23.66 5.44 -49.24
C VAL A 50 24.63 4.36 -48.75
N TYR A 51 24.14 3.36 -48.01
CA TYR A 51 25.01 2.35 -47.43
C TYR A 51 25.26 1.15 -48.37
N PRO A 52 26.46 0.54 -48.30
CA PRO A 52 26.80 -0.65 -49.07
C PRO A 52 25.76 -1.76 -48.92
N ALA A 53 25.55 -2.56 -49.98
CA ALA A 53 24.58 -3.65 -49.97
C ALA A 53 24.81 -4.62 -48.78
N SER A 54 26.07 -4.91 -48.43
CA SER A 54 26.44 -5.74 -47.29
C SER A 54 25.92 -5.22 -45.94
N PHE A 55 25.96 -3.90 -45.72
CA PHE A 55 25.44 -3.28 -44.50
C PHE A 55 23.90 -3.36 -44.42
N ARG A 56 23.23 -3.18 -45.57
CA ARG A 56 21.76 -3.31 -45.66
C ARG A 56 21.31 -4.74 -45.38
N THR A 57 22.01 -5.74 -45.92
CA THR A 57 21.73 -7.15 -45.65
C THR A 57 21.96 -7.50 -44.18
N LEU A 58 23.05 -7.00 -43.57
CA LEU A 58 23.33 -7.18 -42.14
C LEU A 58 22.23 -6.56 -41.26
N LEU A 59 21.82 -5.32 -41.54
CA LEU A 59 20.77 -4.63 -40.78
C LEU A 59 19.43 -5.35 -40.91
N PHE A 60 19.09 -5.84 -42.10
CA PHE A 60 17.87 -6.63 -42.33
C PHE A 60 17.91 -7.96 -41.56
N LEU A 61 19.04 -8.66 -41.57
CA LEU A 61 19.24 -9.88 -40.79
C LEU A 61 19.18 -9.62 -39.28
N LEU A 62 19.69 -8.49 -38.79
CA LEU A 62 19.58 -8.09 -37.39
C LEU A 62 18.15 -7.73 -36.98
N ILE A 63 17.39 -7.08 -37.86
CA ILE A 63 15.97 -6.77 -37.61
C ILE A 63 15.15 -8.06 -37.60
N ILE A 64 15.32 -8.94 -38.59
CA ILE A 64 14.65 -10.24 -38.62
C ILE A 64 15.07 -11.10 -37.43
N GLY A 65 16.37 -11.16 -37.11
CA GLY A 65 16.89 -11.88 -35.95
C GLY A 65 16.33 -11.33 -34.64
N GLY A 66 16.22 -10.01 -34.50
CA GLY A 66 15.61 -9.35 -33.35
C GLY A 66 14.11 -9.64 -33.23
N ILE A 67 13.37 -9.62 -34.35
CA ILE A 67 11.95 -9.98 -34.39
C ILE A 67 11.74 -11.46 -34.07
N LEU A 68 12.54 -12.36 -34.65
CA LEU A 68 12.47 -13.80 -34.38
C LEU A 68 12.87 -14.13 -32.94
N PHE A 69 13.87 -13.46 -32.38
CA PHE A 69 14.24 -13.58 -30.97
C PHE A 69 13.13 -13.06 -30.05
N TRP A 70 12.52 -11.92 -30.40
CA TRP A 70 11.38 -11.37 -29.67
C TRP A 70 10.17 -12.31 -29.74
N LEU A 71 9.82 -12.80 -30.93
CA LEU A 71 8.74 -13.78 -31.11
C LEU A 71 9.04 -15.09 -30.39
N SER A 72 10.26 -15.62 -30.44
CA SER A 72 10.61 -16.88 -29.77
C SER A 72 10.55 -16.74 -28.25
N THR A 73 11.01 -15.61 -27.70
CA THR A 73 10.92 -15.36 -26.26
C THR A 73 9.47 -15.23 -25.79
N HIS A 74 8.60 -14.55 -26.53
CA HIS A 74 7.17 -14.46 -26.20
C HIS A 74 6.40 -15.76 -26.44
N LEU A 75 6.66 -16.47 -27.55
CA LEU A 75 6.05 -17.77 -27.84
C LEU A 75 6.51 -18.82 -26.83
N PHE A 76 7.76 -18.81 -26.39
CA PHE A 76 8.25 -19.74 -25.37
C PHE A 76 7.64 -19.44 -24.00
N VAL A 77 7.48 -18.17 -23.64
CA VAL A 77 6.77 -17.79 -22.41
C VAL A 77 5.30 -18.19 -22.50
N PHE A 78 4.62 -17.91 -23.61
CA PHE A 78 3.23 -18.31 -23.83
C PHE A 78 3.04 -19.83 -23.85
N ALA A 79 3.92 -20.55 -24.56
CA ALA A 79 3.91 -22.01 -24.60
C ALA A 79 4.21 -22.59 -23.23
N ARG A 80 5.18 -22.05 -22.48
CA ARG A 80 5.41 -22.43 -21.08
C ARG A 80 4.16 -22.15 -20.24
N PHE A 81 3.49 -21.02 -20.41
CA PHE A 81 2.28 -20.68 -19.67
C PHE A 81 1.13 -21.64 -19.96
N MET A 82 0.80 -21.84 -21.23
CA MET A 82 -0.23 -22.79 -21.65
C MET A 82 0.15 -24.22 -21.25
N PHE A 83 1.40 -24.63 -21.43
CA PHE A 83 1.83 -25.96 -21.05
C PHE A 83 1.77 -26.16 -19.54
N VAL A 84 2.30 -25.24 -18.74
CA VAL A 84 2.27 -25.34 -17.27
C VAL A 84 0.82 -25.27 -16.78
N ASP A 85 0.05 -24.26 -17.16
CA ASP A 85 -1.29 -24.08 -16.62
C ASP A 85 -2.24 -25.20 -17.07
N THR A 86 -2.28 -25.54 -18.37
CA THR A 86 -3.21 -26.55 -18.87
C THR A 86 -2.77 -27.98 -18.54
N VAL A 87 -1.47 -28.31 -18.63
CA VAL A 87 -0.99 -29.69 -18.40
C VAL A 87 -0.88 -30.02 -16.91
N PHE A 88 -0.51 -29.07 -16.04
CA PHE A 88 -0.56 -29.30 -14.60
C PHE A 88 -2.00 -29.30 -14.07
N SER A 89 -2.89 -28.42 -14.55
CA SER A 89 -4.29 -28.41 -14.11
C SER A 89 -5.06 -29.65 -14.60
N ALA A 90 -4.78 -30.15 -15.80
CA ALA A 90 -5.32 -31.41 -16.31
C ALA A 90 -4.76 -32.66 -15.58
N GLY A 91 -3.78 -32.50 -14.70
CA GLY A 91 -3.30 -33.56 -13.81
C GLY A 91 -2.31 -34.53 -14.44
N TRP A 92 -1.82 -34.27 -15.65
CA TRP A 92 -0.92 -35.18 -16.38
C TRP A 92 0.40 -35.46 -15.63
N PHE A 93 0.89 -34.49 -14.83
CA PHE A 93 2.06 -34.66 -13.97
C PHE A 93 1.73 -34.60 -12.48
N ALA A 94 0.52 -34.13 -12.11
CA ALA A 94 0.14 -33.91 -10.72
C ALA A 94 -0.02 -35.22 -9.93
N SER A 95 -0.29 -36.36 -10.58
CA SER A 95 -0.35 -37.66 -9.91
C SER A 95 1.01 -38.22 -9.49
N HIS A 96 2.12 -37.77 -10.10
CA HIS A 96 3.45 -38.39 -9.92
C HIS A 96 4.56 -37.42 -9.49
N HIS A 97 4.36 -36.10 -9.62
CA HIS A 97 5.36 -35.10 -9.24
C HIS A 97 4.77 -33.96 -8.39
N LEU A 98 5.31 -33.80 -7.18
CA LEU A 98 5.12 -32.63 -6.34
C LEU A 98 5.93 -31.45 -6.90
N ALA A 99 5.25 -30.37 -7.27
CA ALA A 99 5.85 -29.15 -7.77
C ALA A 99 5.28 -27.92 -7.04
N LEU A 100 6.15 -26.94 -6.77
CA LEU A 100 5.75 -25.60 -6.31
C LEU A 100 5.19 -24.82 -7.51
N ARG A 101 3.92 -24.42 -7.41
CA ARG A 101 3.17 -23.75 -8.48
C ARG A 101 3.10 -22.23 -8.27
N LYS A 102 2.79 -21.80 -7.04
CA LYS A 102 2.82 -20.40 -6.62
C LYS A 102 3.90 -20.19 -5.58
N GLN A 103 4.74 -19.17 -5.78
CA GLN A 103 5.76 -18.74 -4.80
C GLN A 103 5.09 -18.27 -3.49
N PRO A 104 5.79 -18.25 -2.34
CA PRO A 104 5.17 -17.80 -1.11
C PRO A 104 4.84 -16.30 -1.17
N LEU A 105 3.68 -15.91 -0.64
CA LEU A 105 3.36 -14.51 -0.29
C LEU A 105 3.10 -14.39 1.21
N LEU A 106 3.48 -13.24 1.77
CA LEU A 106 3.38 -12.92 3.19
C LEU A 106 2.26 -11.91 3.42
N PHE A 107 1.18 -12.33 4.08
CA PHE A 107 0.04 -11.49 4.43
C PHE A 107 0.10 -11.07 5.90
N VAL A 108 -0.14 -9.79 6.16
CA VAL A 108 -0.24 -9.25 7.51
C VAL A 108 -1.60 -9.60 8.09
N HIS A 109 -1.61 -10.07 9.34
CA HIS A 109 -2.83 -10.35 10.09
C HIS A 109 -2.95 -9.42 11.31
N SER A 110 -1.93 -9.37 12.15
CA SER A 110 -1.94 -8.48 13.32
C SER A 110 -0.59 -7.80 13.48
N PRO A 111 -0.38 -6.94 14.48
CA PRO A 111 0.95 -6.41 14.75
C PRO A 111 2.00 -7.46 15.15
N TRP A 112 1.62 -8.72 15.43
CA TRP A 112 2.53 -9.79 15.84
C TRP A 112 2.33 -11.09 15.06
N SER A 113 1.49 -11.07 14.02
CA SER A 113 1.18 -12.27 13.27
C SER A 113 1.03 -12.02 11.78
N ALA A 114 1.44 -13.03 11.02
CA ALA A 114 1.38 -13.05 9.57
C ALA A 114 0.98 -14.44 9.07
N ALA A 115 0.61 -14.52 7.80
CA ALA A 115 0.40 -15.79 7.11
C ALA A 115 1.32 -15.87 5.90
N ILE A 116 1.96 -17.01 5.72
CA ILE A 116 2.69 -17.33 4.49
C ILE A 116 1.88 -18.34 3.69
N VAL A 117 1.68 -18.07 2.40
CA VAL A 117 0.78 -18.82 1.53
C VAL A 117 1.49 -19.23 0.26
N TRP A 118 1.40 -20.49 -0.13
CA TRP A 118 1.94 -21.00 -1.40
C TRP A 118 1.04 -22.09 -1.98
N GLU A 119 1.26 -22.48 -3.24
CA GLU A 119 0.45 -23.50 -3.93
C GLU A 119 1.32 -24.60 -4.51
N THR A 120 0.86 -25.84 -4.42
CA THR A 120 1.50 -27.03 -5.00
C THR A 120 0.52 -27.88 -5.81
N THR A 121 1.06 -28.83 -6.57
CA THR A 121 0.29 -29.79 -7.37
C THR A 121 -0.29 -30.97 -6.58
N GLN A 122 0.22 -31.23 -5.38
CA GLN A 122 -0.14 -32.38 -4.55
C GLN A 122 -0.37 -31.97 -3.09
N PRO A 123 -1.29 -32.66 -2.38
CA PRO A 123 -1.49 -32.39 -0.96
C PRO A 123 -0.27 -32.82 -0.16
N ARG A 124 -0.16 -32.29 1.06
CA ARG A 124 0.71 -32.86 2.08
C ARG A 124 0.12 -34.21 2.53
N SER A 125 0.94 -35.24 2.63
CA SER A 125 0.57 -36.60 3.05
C SER A 125 1.41 -37.02 4.25
N GLU A 126 0.83 -36.90 5.45
CA GLU A 126 1.50 -37.25 6.72
C GLU A 126 1.87 -38.75 6.83
N GLY A 127 1.20 -39.64 6.08
CA GLY A 127 1.47 -41.08 6.05
C GLY A 127 2.54 -41.53 5.04
N SER A 128 3.18 -40.61 4.30
CA SER A 128 4.16 -40.96 3.26
C SER A 128 5.57 -41.06 3.85
N HIS A 129 6.17 -42.26 3.77
CA HIS A 129 7.55 -42.49 4.24
C HIS A 129 8.63 -41.80 3.40
N LYS A 130 8.34 -41.45 2.14
CA LYS A 130 9.33 -40.91 1.21
C LYS A 130 9.34 -39.38 1.20
N HIS A 131 8.17 -38.76 1.10
CA HIS A 131 7.98 -37.30 1.07
C HIS A 131 6.66 -36.95 1.74
N VAL A 132 6.69 -36.14 2.80
CA VAL A 132 5.48 -35.67 3.51
C VAL A 132 4.81 -34.54 2.72
N GLY A 133 5.60 -33.67 2.08
CA GLY A 133 5.12 -32.55 1.28
C GLY A 133 6.04 -31.33 1.40
N ILE A 134 5.62 -30.20 0.85
CA ILE A 134 6.33 -28.93 1.06
C ILE A 134 5.93 -28.37 2.43
N GLY A 135 6.91 -28.18 3.30
CA GLY A 135 6.79 -27.47 4.57
C GLY A 135 7.50 -26.12 4.54
N LEU A 136 7.35 -25.39 5.64
CA LEU A 136 8.01 -24.11 5.87
C LEU A 136 8.80 -24.19 7.17
N ARG A 137 9.99 -23.59 7.17
CA ARG A 137 10.74 -23.33 8.41
C ARG A 137 11.13 -21.87 8.45
N TYR A 138 11.14 -21.30 9.65
CA TYR A 138 11.55 -19.93 9.85
C TYR A 138 12.38 -19.77 11.13
N TRP A 139 13.19 -18.73 11.17
CA TRP A 139 13.99 -18.38 12.33
C TRP A 139 14.23 -16.87 12.40
N LYS A 140 14.51 -16.40 13.61
CA LYS A 140 14.95 -15.03 13.86
C LYS A 140 16.41 -14.87 13.44
N GLN A 141 16.70 -13.82 12.67
CA GLN A 141 18.09 -13.51 12.29
C GLN A 141 18.84 -12.97 13.52
N ILE A 142 19.99 -13.58 13.84
CA ILE A 142 20.84 -13.14 14.95
C ILE A 142 21.82 -12.11 14.40
N GLN A 143 21.68 -10.83 14.80
CA GLN A 143 22.67 -9.80 14.47
C GLN A 143 23.98 -10.10 15.18
N THR A 144 24.95 -10.65 14.46
CA THR A 144 26.32 -10.78 14.96
C THR A 144 27.03 -9.45 14.72
N ASN A 145 27.24 -8.66 15.78
CA ASN A 145 28.13 -7.51 15.73
C ASN A 145 29.59 -7.98 15.52
N THR A 146 29.96 -8.34 14.30
CA THR A 146 31.35 -8.59 13.95
C THR A 146 32.02 -7.27 13.61
N ARG A 147 32.72 -6.67 14.59
CA ARG A 147 33.85 -5.80 14.26
C ARG A 147 34.81 -6.65 13.43
N ALA A 148 35.03 -6.27 12.17
CA ALA A 148 36.02 -6.90 11.32
C ALA A 148 37.42 -6.64 11.90
N SER A 149 37.92 -7.54 12.75
CA SER A 149 39.35 -7.71 12.96
C SER A 149 39.89 -8.60 11.83
N GLY A 150 40.95 -8.16 11.17
CA GLY A 150 41.51 -8.81 9.98
C GLY A 150 41.80 -10.30 10.14
N PHE A 151 41.71 -11.00 8.99
CA PHE A 151 42.20 -12.35 8.76
C PHE A 151 41.84 -13.41 9.83
N GLY A 152 40.55 -13.69 9.95
CA GLY A 152 40.05 -14.91 10.59
C GLY A 152 38.61 -15.15 10.16
N PHE A 153 38.27 -16.35 9.67
CA PHE A 153 36.88 -16.73 9.43
C PHE A 153 36.15 -16.71 10.78
N PRO A 154 35.12 -15.87 10.98
CA PRO A 154 34.36 -15.89 12.22
C PRO A 154 33.56 -17.20 12.28
N LYS A 155 33.97 -18.12 13.16
CA LYS A 155 33.13 -19.25 13.58
C LYS A 155 32.15 -18.74 14.63
N THR A 156 30.93 -18.43 14.23
CA THR A 156 29.82 -18.25 15.18
C THR A 156 29.14 -19.59 15.44
N THR A 157 29.11 -20.00 16.71
CA THR A 157 28.58 -21.28 17.22
C THR A 157 27.14 -21.17 17.75
N ALA A 158 26.41 -20.09 17.47
CA ALA A 158 25.00 -20.00 17.81
C ALA A 158 24.16 -20.52 16.63
N LYS A 159 23.63 -21.74 16.74
CA LYS A 159 22.63 -22.25 15.79
C LYS A 159 21.34 -21.43 15.97
N PRO A 160 20.75 -20.87 14.92
CA PRO A 160 19.45 -20.21 15.03
C PRO A 160 18.41 -21.23 15.53
N HIS A 161 17.46 -20.78 16.35
CA HIS A 161 16.33 -21.60 16.76
C HIS A 161 15.36 -21.71 15.58
N LEU A 162 15.39 -22.84 14.87
CA LEU A 162 14.48 -23.11 13.76
C LEU A 162 13.11 -23.52 14.30
N ILE A 163 12.06 -22.91 13.75
CA ILE A 163 10.66 -23.22 14.04
C ILE A 163 10.03 -23.80 12.78
N ALA A 164 9.40 -24.98 12.89
CA ALA A 164 8.58 -25.58 11.83
C ALA A 164 7.10 -25.47 12.23
N PRO A 165 6.39 -24.42 11.78
CA PRO A 165 4.99 -24.23 12.12
C PRO A 165 4.10 -25.27 11.43
N LYS A 166 2.91 -25.50 12.00
CA LYS A 166 1.91 -26.39 11.42
C LYS A 166 1.42 -25.82 10.09
N VAL A 167 1.59 -26.59 9.02
CA VAL A 167 1.07 -26.26 7.69
C VAL A 167 -0.40 -26.65 7.63
N GLN A 168 -1.25 -25.67 7.33
CA GLN A 168 -2.65 -25.90 6.96
C GLN A 168 -2.70 -26.11 5.45
N VAL A 169 -3.48 -27.10 5.02
CA VAL A 169 -3.57 -27.50 3.62
C VAL A 169 -5.03 -27.54 3.21
N GLU A 170 -5.34 -26.81 2.14
CA GLU A 170 -6.67 -26.76 1.57
C GLU A 170 -6.63 -26.98 0.07
N GLN A 171 -7.65 -27.65 -0.43
CA GLN A 171 -7.84 -27.78 -1.87
C GLN A 171 -8.46 -26.49 -2.40
N ALA A 172 -7.90 -25.92 -3.46
CA ALA A 172 -8.41 -24.70 -4.04
C ALA A 172 -9.84 -24.91 -4.58
N GLU A 173 -10.79 -24.04 -4.23
CA GLU A 173 -12.14 -24.08 -4.79
C GLU A 173 -12.19 -23.36 -6.17
N GLY A 174 -12.69 -24.04 -7.20
CA GLY A 174 -12.82 -23.47 -8.54
C GLY A 174 -12.92 -24.54 -9.64
N ARG A 175 -13.17 -24.14 -10.89
CA ARG A 175 -13.35 -25.06 -12.04
C ARG A 175 -12.14 -25.96 -12.31
N GLU A 176 -10.96 -25.59 -11.78
CA GLU A 176 -9.68 -26.31 -11.96
C GLU A 176 -8.99 -26.69 -10.63
N GLY A 177 -9.74 -26.73 -9.53
CA GLY A 177 -9.18 -26.90 -8.18
C GLY A 177 -8.62 -28.30 -7.85
N ARG A 178 -8.98 -29.33 -8.62
CA ARG A 178 -8.73 -30.75 -8.27
C ARG A 178 -7.26 -31.09 -7.99
N ASN A 179 -6.34 -30.42 -8.69
CA ASN A 179 -4.89 -30.65 -8.59
C ASN A 179 -4.13 -29.43 -8.03
N ARG A 180 -4.82 -28.56 -7.30
CA ARG A 180 -4.26 -27.32 -6.75
C ARG A 180 -4.47 -27.32 -5.25
N TRP A 181 -3.35 -27.39 -4.53
CA TRP A 181 -3.32 -27.46 -3.07
C TRP A 181 -2.64 -26.22 -2.55
N VAL A 182 -3.38 -25.42 -1.80
CA VAL A 182 -2.87 -24.22 -1.17
C VAL A 182 -2.45 -24.59 0.23
N HIS A 183 -1.26 -24.14 0.58
CA HIS A 183 -0.65 -24.36 1.87
C HIS A 183 -0.53 -23.01 2.53
N SER A 184 -0.87 -22.97 3.81
CA SER A 184 -0.74 -21.77 4.60
C SER A 184 -0.15 -22.07 5.96
N VAL A 185 0.59 -21.10 6.45
CA VAL A 185 1.26 -21.16 7.74
C VAL A 185 0.97 -19.87 8.47
N HIS A 186 0.46 -20.00 9.69
CA HIS A 186 0.34 -18.88 10.60
C HIS A 186 1.64 -18.70 11.39
N LEU A 187 2.25 -17.53 11.26
CA LEU A 187 3.37 -17.09 12.08
C LEU A 187 2.81 -16.23 13.21
N ASP A 188 3.10 -16.59 14.45
CA ASP A 188 2.68 -15.86 15.64
C ASP A 188 3.92 -15.45 16.46
N HIS A 189 3.74 -14.50 17.38
CA HIS A 189 4.77 -13.94 18.25
C HIS A 189 5.92 -13.26 17.45
N LEU A 190 5.59 -12.62 16.33
CA LEU A 190 6.56 -11.83 15.57
C LEU A 190 6.92 -10.56 16.36
N GLU A 191 8.22 -10.30 16.47
CA GLU A 191 8.78 -9.18 17.21
C GLU A 191 9.02 -7.97 16.30
N SER A 192 8.68 -6.78 16.78
CA SER A 192 8.91 -5.54 16.05
C SER A 192 10.40 -5.29 15.80
N GLY A 193 10.73 -4.74 14.63
CA GLY A 193 12.10 -4.41 14.22
C GLY A 193 12.97 -5.63 13.90
N THR A 194 12.44 -6.84 14.06
CA THR A 194 13.19 -8.08 13.85
C THR A 194 13.13 -8.53 12.40
N THR A 195 14.28 -9.00 11.90
CA THR A 195 14.36 -9.66 10.61
C THR A 195 14.24 -11.17 10.79
N TYR A 196 13.33 -11.77 10.03
CA TYR A 196 13.12 -13.21 9.99
C TYR A 196 13.58 -13.76 8.64
N GLU A 197 14.13 -14.96 8.67
CA GLU A 197 14.44 -15.74 7.47
C GLU A 197 13.52 -16.95 7.45
N TYR A 198 13.09 -17.36 6.26
CA TYR A 198 12.29 -18.56 6.09
C TYR A 198 12.66 -19.32 4.81
N GLU A 199 12.50 -20.64 4.85
CA GLU A 199 12.72 -21.53 3.72
C GLU A 199 11.48 -22.39 3.44
N LEU A 200 11.23 -22.64 2.16
CA LEU A 200 10.29 -23.67 1.71
C LEU A 200 11.07 -24.94 1.41
N VAL A 201 10.72 -26.03 2.09
CA VAL A 201 11.46 -27.30 2.03
C VAL A 201 10.54 -28.47 1.71
N LEU A 202 11.02 -29.39 0.89
CA LEU A 202 10.45 -30.72 0.76
C LEU A 202 10.85 -31.55 1.98
N GLU A 203 9.86 -31.90 2.79
CA GLU A 203 10.07 -32.66 4.03
C GLU A 203 9.98 -34.17 3.80
N SER A 204 10.89 -34.89 4.45
CA SER A 204 10.88 -36.36 4.56
C SER A 204 10.02 -36.80 5.75
N GLY A 205 9.57 -38.06 5.74
CA GLY A 205 8.94 -38.70 6.90
C GLY A 205 9.92 -39.00 8.04
N SER A 206 11.23 -38.90 7.80
CA SER A 206 12.28 -39.05 8.81
C SER A 206 12.53 -37.75 9.57
N ILE A 207 12.81 -37.83 10.86
CA ILE A 207 13.20 -36.67 11.70
C ILE A 207 14.71 -36.47 11.61
N ASP A 208 15.16 -35.22 11.45
CA ASP A 208 16.55 -34.83 11.54
C ASP A 208 17.01 -34.86 13.02
N PRO A 209 18.00 -35.69 13.38
CA PRO A 209 18.48 -35.82 14.76
C PRO A 209 19.10 -34.52 15.32
N LEU A 210 19.53 -33.58 14.47
CA LEU A 210 20.17 -32.34 14.90
C LEU A 210 19.18 -31.24 15.26
N THR A 211 18.01 -31.22 14.61
CA THR A 211 17.01 -30.16 14.76
C THR A 211 15.73 -30.65 15.42
N GLY A 212 15.48 -31.96 15.43
CA GLY A 212 14.21 -32.54 15.88
C GLY A 212 13.05 -32.26 14.91
N LEU A 213 13.34 -31.72 13.72
CA LEU A 213 12.35 -31.36 12.70
C LEU A 213 12.33 -32.40 11.56
N PRO A 214 11.27 -32.46 10.73
CA PRO A 214 11.26 -33.33 9.54
C PRO A 214 12.48 -33.05 8.66
N ALA A 215 13.21 -34.07 8.21
CA ALA A 215 14.45 -33.89 7.45
C ALA A 215 14.21 -33.24 6.08
N THR A 216 15.14 -32.40 5.63
CA THR A 216 15.07 -31.75 4.31
C THR A 216 15.51 -32.69 3.20
N VAL A 217 14.65 -32.90 2.20
CA VAL A 217 15.01 -33.56 0.94
C VAL A 217 15.51 -32.55 -0.09
N ARG A 218 14.83 -31.40 -0.19
CA ARG A 218 15.12 -30.35 -1.17
C ARG A 218 14.63 -28.99 -0.68
N THR A 219 15.38 -27.93 -0.92
CA THR A 219 14.93 -26.55 -0.69
C THR A 219 14.41 -25.93 -1.98
N TYR A 220 13.24 -25.29 -1.94
CA TYR A 220 12.61 -24.59 -3.07
C TYR A 220 12.98 -23.11 -3.12
N GLY A 221 13.19 -22.48 -1.97
CA GLY A 221 13.56 -21.07 -1.88
C GLY A 221 13.85 -20.66 -0.45
N ASN A 222 14.72 -19.65 -0.32
CA ASN A 222 15.05 -18.97 0.93
C ASN A 222 14.69 -17.51 0.75
N TYR A 223 14.05 -16.94 1.77
CA TYR A 223 13.47 -15.61 1.77
C TYR A 223 13.74 -14.96 3.13
N GLN A 224 13.68 -13.63 3.16
CA GLN A 224 13.92 -12.84 4.35
C GLN A 224 12.91 -11.70 4.40
N PHE A 225 12.33 -11.42 5.56
CA PHE A 225 11.44 -10.26 5.72
C PHE A 225 11.72 -9.54 7.04
N LYS A 226 11.55 -8.22 7.04
CA LYS A 226 11.61 -7.41 8.25
C LYS A 226 10.20 -7.20 8.79
N TRP A 227 9.99 -7.56 10.05
CA TRP A 227 8.72 -7.32 10.71
C TRP A 227 8.73 -5.96 11.39
N LEU A 228 7.75 -5.10 11.08
CA LEU A 228 7.59 -3.77 11.67
C LEU A 228 6.37 -3.68 12.59
N GLY A 229 5.61 -4.76 12.74
CA GLY A 229 4.41 -4.75 13.55
C GLY A 229 4.75 -4.50 15.02
N VAL A 230 4.27 -3.39 15.53
CA VAL A 230 4.44 -2.98 16.92
C VAL A 230 3.16 -3.30 17.67
N ASN A 231 3.30 -4.12 18.71
CA ASN A 231 2.31 -4.18 19.77
C ASN A 231 2.72 -3.17 20.86
N PRO A 232 1.80 -2.39 21.44
CA PRO A 232 2.07 -1.76 22.72
C PRO A 232 2.57 -2.80 23.72
N PRO A 233 3.54 -2.46 24.58
CA PRO A 233 3.75 -3.25 25.77
C PRO A 233 2.54 -3.10 26.70
N ASP A 234 2.60 -3.93 27.74
CA ASP A 234 1.65 -4.09 28.82
C ASP A 234 0.92 -2.77 29.17
N PRO A 235 -0.43 -2.69 29.13
CA PRO A 235 -1.18 -1.51 29.59
C PRO A 235 -0.95 -1.16 31.08
N ALA A 236 -0.21 -2.01 31.82
CA ALA A 236 0.31 -1.73 33.15
C ALA A 236 1.67 -1.00 33.18
N SER A 237 2.36 -0.83 32.05
CA SER A 237 3.48 0.10 31.96
C SER A 237 2.91 1.52 31.98
N VAL A 238 3.40 2.34 32.90
CA VAL A 238 3.02 3.77 33.01
C VAL A 238 3.54 4.58 31.80
N ASP A 239 4.38 3.97 30.97
CA ASP A 239 4.93 4.56 29.75
C ASP A 239 3.85 4.68 28.66
N HIS A 240 3.63 5.90 28.16
CA HIS A 240 2.66 6.21 27.10
C HIS A 240 3.09 5.61 25.75
N LEU A 241 2.15 5.13 24.92
CA LEU A 241 2.47 4.62 23.57
C LEU A 241 3.15 5.66 22.70
N SER A 242 2.78 6.92 22.84
CA SER A 242 3.44 8.04 22.18
C SER A 242 4.86 8.31 22.67
N SER A 243 5.23 7.84 23.87
CA SER A 243 6.58 7.91 24.44
C SER A 243 7.40 6.62 24.26
N MET A 244 6.83 5.55 23.70
CA MET A 244 7.57 4.29 23.57
C MET A 244 8.45 4.26 22.33
N VAL A 245 9.73 3.99 22.57
CA VAL A 245 10.74 3.65 21.56
C VAL A 245 10.42 2.26 21.02
N VAL A 246 10.50 2.07 19.70
CA VAL A 246 10.69 0.73 19.12
C VAL A 246 12.02 0.19 19.68
N THR A 247 11.90 -0.69 20.67
CA THR A 247 12.96 -1.29 21.48
C THR A 247 14.37 -1.25 20.89
N THR A 248 15.25 -0.53 21.60
CA THR A 248 16.68 -0.85 21.84
C THR A 248 17.66 -0.99 20.67
N ASN A 249 17.40 -0.44 19.49
CA ASN A 249 18.48 -0.03 18.57
C ASN A 249 18.11 1.23 17.79
N LYS A 250 18.59 2.37 18.29
CA LYS A 250 18.41 3.73 17.79
C LYS A 250 18.74 3.85 16.29
N THR A 251 17.77 3.61 15.41
CA THR A 251 17.66 4.22 14.08
C THR A 251 16.20 4.23 13.66
N ILE A 252 15.53 5.37 13.87
CA ILE A 252 14.18 5.64 13.38
C ILE A 252 14.30 5.86 11.87
N SER A 253 14.22 4.77 11.13
CA SER A 253 14.23 4.80 9.67
C SER A 253 12.82 5.12 9.17
N PRO A 254 12.68 5.92 8.10
CA PRO A 254 11.39 6.16 7.47
C PRO A 254 10.74 4.85 7.07
N ILE A 255 9.42 4.75 7.22
CA ILE A 255 8.69 3.56 6.81
C ILE A 255 8.15 3.79 5.40
N GLU A 256 8.84 3.20 4.44
CA GLU A 256 8.42 3.19 3.03
C GLU A 256 7.39 2.10 2.74
N MET A 257 6.27 2.50 2.17
CA MET A 257 5.19 1.64 1.72
C MET A 257 4.77 2.03 0.30
N PHE A 258 4.07 1.13 -0.39
CA PHE A 258 3.40 1.47 -1.63
C PHE A 258 2.00 0.91 -1.66
N VAL A 259 1.10 1.69 -2.27
CA VAL A 259 -0.32 1.39 -2.41
C VAL A 259 -0.63 1.08 -3.87
N ILE A 260 -1.38 0.00 -4.08
CA ILE A 260 -1.92 -0.39 -5.38
C ILE A 260 -3.30 -1.02 -5.20
N GLY A 261 -4.19 -0.89 -6.18
CA GLY A 261 -5.57 -1.39 -6.14
C GLY A 261 -6.10 -1.74 -7.52
N ASP A 262 -7.28 -2.35 -7.59
CA ASP A 262 -8.04 -2.76 -8.79
C ASP A 262 -7.15 -3.25 -9.96
N THR A 263 -6.41 -4.34 -9.74
CA THR A 263 -5.36 -4.80 -10.66
C THR A 263 -5.79 -5.87 -11.68
N HIS A 264 -6.97 -6.46 -11.51
CA HIS A 264 -7.45 -7.63 -12.25
C HIS A 264 -7.42 -7.52 -13.79
N SER A 265 -7.67 -6.34 -14.37
CA SER A 265 -7.87 -6.23 -15.82
C SER A 265 -6.60 -5.90 -16.65
N SER A 266 -5.43 -5.84 -16.01
CA SER A 266 -4.19 -5.40 -16.67
C SER A 266 -2.90 -6.07 -16.13
N PRO A 267 -2.80 -7.41 -16.20
CA PRO A 267 -1.60 -8.15 -15.80
C PRO A 267 -0.29 -7.64 -16.45
N GLY A 268 -0.39 -7.11 -17.67
CA GLY A 268 0.73 -6.51 -18.40
C GLY A 268 1.27 -5.21 -17.81
N THR A 269 0.49 -4.49 -17.00
CA THR A 269 0.86 -3.20 -16.37
C THR A 269 1.22 -3.35 -14.90
N LEU A 270 0.61 -4.30 -14.20
CA LEU A 270 0.94 -4.61 -12.79
C LEU A 270 2.42 -4.98 -12.63
N ARG A 271 2.96 -5.84 -13.51
CA ARG A 271 4.38 -6.25 -13.42
C ARG A 271 5.36 -5.07 -13.52
N PRO A 272 5.26 -4.15 -14.51
CA PRO A 272 6.03 -2.91 -14.53
C PRO A 272 5.89 -2.05 -13.28
N LEU A 273 4.68 -1.94 -12.72
CA LEU A 273 4.41 -1.19 -11.48
C LEU A 273 5.12 -1.84 -10.27
N ILE A 274 4.96 -3.15 -10.08
CA ILE A 274 5.62 -3.90 -9.02
C ILE A 274 7.14 -3.76 -9.13
N LYS A 275 7.71 -3.90 -10.34
CA LYS A 275 9.16 -3.72 -10.55
C LYS A 275 9.64 -2.32 -10.17
N LYS A 276 8.83 -1.28 -10.39
CA LYS A 276 9.13 0.09 -9.97
C LYS A 276 8.99 0.26 -8.47
N ALA A 277 7.88 -0.19 -7.89
CA ALA A 277 7.61 -0.16 -6.46
C ALA A 277 8.70 -0.88 -5.64
N HIS A 278 9.31 -1.93 -6.19
CA HIS A 278 10.45 -2.60 -5.56
C HIS A 278 11.74 -1.79 -5.62
N ASN A 279 11.96 -1.01 -6.68
CA ASN A 279 13.14 -0.18 -6.82
C ASN A 279 12.88 1.18 -6.17
N LEU A 280 13.15 1.31 -4.87
CA LEU A 280 12.99 2.57 -4.14
C LEU A 280 13.66 3.75 -4.85
N LYS A 281 14.83 3.57 -5.48
CA LYS A 281 15.51 4.66 -6.22
C LYS A 281 14.70 5.18 -7.42
N SER A 282 13.73 4.41 -7.91
CA SER A 282 12.90 4.81 -9.05
C SER A 282 11.82 5.83 -8.69
N TYR A 283 11.50 5.97 -7.40
CA TYR A 283 10.49 6.91 -6.94
C TYR A 283 10.84 7.68 -5.69
N LEU A 284 11.81 7.24 -4.89
CA LEU A 284 12.29 8.04 -3.77
C LEU A 284 12.88 9.35 -4.31
N PRO A 285 12.62 10.44 -3.59
CA PRO A 285 13.22 11.70 -3.96
C PRO A 285 14.73 11.64 -3.64
N PRO A 286 15.58 12.34 -4.39
CA PRO A 286 17.03 12.33 -4.15
C PRO A 286 17.37 12.85 -2.74
N ARG A 287 18.55 12.49 -2.20
CA ARG A 287 19.03 13.00 -0.90
C ARG A 287 19.05 14.54 -0.91
N GLY A 288 18.55 15.16 0.17
CA GLY A 288 18.39 16.61 0.29
C GLY A 288 17.16 17.18 -0.43
N SER A 289 16.34 16.33 -1.06
CA SER A 289 15.05 16.76 -1.61
C SER A 289 14.08 17.15 -0.50
N LEU A 290 13.16 18.03 -0.87
CA LEU A 290 12.04 18.50 -0.05
C LEU A 290 11.14 17.39 0.51
N PHE A 291 11.05 16.25 -0.19
CA PHE A 291 10.31 15.06 0.23
C PHE A 291 11.23 13.95 0.77
N GLY A 292 12.52 14.24 0.95
CA GLY A 292 13.45 13.34 1.61
C GLY A 292 13.16 13.26 3.10
N VAL A 293 13.65 12.20 3.74
CA VAL A 293 13.61 11.99 5.19
C VAL A 293 14.36 13.13 5.89
N ARG A 294 14.00 13.45 7.13
CA ARG A 294 14.77 14.39 7.95
C ARG A 294 16.25 14.01 8.09
N ASN A 295 17.12 15.01 8.08
CA ASN A 295 18.56 14.81 8.22
C ASN A 295 18.94 14.29 9.61
N ILE A 296 18.19 14.70 10.64
CA ILE A 296 18.44 14.34 12.05
C ILE A 296 18.39 12.82 12.32
N THR A 297 17.74 12.04 11.44
CA THR A 297 17.63 10.59 11.62
C THR A 297 18.95 9.85 11.40
N ASN A 298 19.91 10.44 10.68
CA ASN A 298 21.20 9.85 10.27
C ASN A 298 21.12 8.42 9.69
N SER A 299 19.91 7.97 9.32
CA SER A 299 19.64 6.60 8.88
C SER A 299 19.76 6.53 7.36
N PRO A 300 20.43 5.50 6.81
CA PRO A 300 20.43 5.31 5.36
C PRO A 300 18.99 5.01 4.90
N PRO A 301 18.56 5.55 3.75
CA PRO A 301 17.25 5.19 3.21
C PRO A 301 17.20 3.69 2.94
N PRO A 302 16.04 3.05 3.12
CA PRO A 302 15.89 1.63 2.87
C PRO A 302 16.21 1.30 1.40
N SER A 303 16.62 0.05 1.14
CA SER A 303 16.95 -0.44 -0.21
C SER A 303 15.74 -1.01 -0.96
N HIS A 304 14.73 -1.47 -0.22
CA HIS A 304 13.43 -1.95 -0.69
C HIS A 304 12.29 -1.39 0.18
N PRO A 305 11.04 -1.31 -0.33
CA PRO A 305 9.90 -0.95 0.51
C PRO A 305 9.72 -1.94 1.67
N HIS A 306 9.11 -1.49 2.76
CA HIS A 306 8.84 -2.32 3.93
C HIS A 306 7.49 -3.03 3.87
N LEU A 307 6.49 -2.42 3.24
CA LEU A 307 5.12 -2.96 3.17
C LEU A 307 4.47 -2.64 1.83
N MET A 308 3.56 -3.51 1.42
CA MET A 308 2.65 -3.31 0.31
C MET A 308 1.22 -3.20 0.85
N ILE A 309 0.47 -2.21 0.41
CA ILE A 309 -0.99 -2.14 0.62
C ILE A 309 -1.66 -2.48 -0.71
N HIS A 310 -2.35 -3.62 -0.77
CA HIS A 310 -3.20 -3.98 -1.90
C HIS A 310 -4.66 -3.69 -1.56
N MET A 311 -5.27 -2.78 -2.29
CA MET A 311 -6.64 -2.31 -2.07
C MET A 311 -7.70 -3.24 -2.70
N GLY A 312 -7.43 -4.53 -2.86
CA GLY A 312 -8.37 -5.49 -3.44
C GLY A 312 -8.59 -5.36 -4.95
N ASN A 313 -9.56 -6.12 -5.45
CA ASN A 313 -9.86 -6.38 -6.86
C ASN A 313 -8.61 -6.80 -7.66
N ALA A 314 -7.87 -7.76 -7.10
CA ALA A 314 -6.68 -8.38 -7.68
C ALA A 314 -7.00 -9.32 -8.85
N VAL A 315 -8.19 -9.93 -8.84
CA VAL A 315 -8.77 -10.75 -9.91
C VAL A 315 -10.19 -10.27 -10.22
N GLN A 316 -10.77 -10.66 -11.36
CA GLN A 316 -12.14 -10.31 -11.72
C GLN A 316 -13.15 -11.28 -11.09
N GLU A 317 -12.76 -12.55 -10.97
CA GLU A 317 -13.58 -13.60 -10.38
C GLU A 317 -12.77 -14.38 -9.33
N ALA A 318 -13.15 -14.25 -8.06
CA ALA A 318 -12.50 -14.94 -6.94
C ALA A 318 -12.33 -16.46 -7.10
N ARG A 319 -13.17 -17.12 -7.91
CA ARG A 319 -13.12 -18.58 -8.15
C ARG A 319 -12.32 -18.98 -9.38
N ASP A 320 -11.87 -18.01 -10.17
CA ASP A 320 -11.01 -18.26 -11.31
C ASP A 320 -9.55 -18.39 -10.84
N LEU A 321 -9.15 -19.63 -10.60
CA LEU A 321 -7.80 -19.97 -10.15
C LEU A 321 -6.71 -19.61 -11.17
N LYS A 322 -7.07 -19.43 -12.44
CA LYS A 322 -6.15 -18.97 -13.48
C LYS A 322 -5.91 -17.48 -13.35
N GLN A 323 -6.95 -16.68 -13.13
CA GLN A 323 -6.80 -15.24 -12.87
C GLN A 323 -5.91 -15.00 -11.64
N TRP A 324 -6.12 -15.74 -10.54
CA TRP A 324 -5.23 -15.64 -9.38
C TRP A 324 -3.76 -15.88 -9.72
N GLN A 325 -3.47 -16.80 -10.65
CA GLN A 325 -2.11 -17.04 -11.13
C GLN A 325 -1.63 -15.88 -12.01
N THR A 326 -2.37 -15.54 -13.07
CA THR A 326 -1.89 -14.67 -14.15
C THR A 326 -2.01 -13.18 -13.85
N GLU A 327 -3.00 -12.78 -13.05
CA GLU A 327 -3.34 -11.38 -12.78
C GLU A 327 -2.76 -10.88 -11.46
N PHE A 328 -2.60 -11.76 -10.47
CA PHE A 328 -2.05 -11.37 -9.16
C PHE A 328 -0.70 -12.03 -8.86
N TRP A 329 -0.67 -13.36 -8.78
CA TRP A 329 0.50 -14.06 -8.21
C TRP A 329 1.75 -13.96 -9.08
N ASP A 330 1.63 -14.21 -10.38
CA ASP A 330 2.76 -14.11 -11.29
C ASP A 330 3.27 -12.68 -11.37
N PRO A 331 2.46 -11.64 -11.64
CA PRO A 331 2.98 -10.27 -11.68
C PRO A 331 3.68 -9.81 -10.40
N VAL A 332 3.20 -10.26 -9.24
CA VAL A 332 3.79 -9.93 -7.94
C VAL A 332 5.10 -10.69 -7.72
N THR A 333 5.18 -11.97 -8.10
CA THR A 333 6.32 -12.86 -7.79
C THR A 333 7.32 -13.07 -8.96
N PHE A 334 7.07 -12.49 -10.14
CA PHE A 334 7.84 -12.80 -11.35
C PHE A 334 9.31 -12.36 -11.27
N GLN A 335 10.23 -13.32 -11.42
CA GLN A 335 11.70 -13.13 -11.54
C GLN A 335 12.40 -12.42 -10.37
N GLN A 336 11.67 -12.04 -9.31
CA GLN A 336 12.23 -11.40 -8.14
C GLN A 336 11.74 -12.13 -6.89
N LYS A 337 12.67 -12.56 -6.03
CA LYS A 337 12.35 -13.12 -4.71
C LYS A 337 11.65 -12.11 -3.79
N SER A 338 11.68 -10.83 -4.15
CA SER A 338 11.42 -9.70 -3.27
C SER A 338 9.95 -9.52 -2.83
N SER A 339 8.96 -9.97 -3.60
CA SER A 339 7.57 -9.90 -3.13
C SER A 339 7.26 -10.93 -2.05
N SER A 340 8.00 -12.05 -2.04
CA SER A 340 7.96 -13.03 -0.96
C SER A 340 8.65 -12.52 0.30
N GLU A 341 9.30 -11.35 0.23
CA GLU A 341 10.08 -10.71 1.29
C GLU A 341 9.38 -9.45 1.86
N ILE A 342 8.32 -8.96 1.18
CA ILE A 342 7.57 -7.76 1.57
C ILE A 342 6.20 -8.19 2.13
N PRO A 343 5.89 -7.90 3.40
CA PRO A 343 4.55 -8.12 3.95
C PRO A 343 3.47 -7.30 3.23
N ILE A 344 2.34 -7.94 2.97
CA ILE A 344 1.19 -7.39 2.25
C ILE A 344 0.03 -7.15 3.23
N ILE A 345 -0.40 -5.90 3.35
CA ILE A 345 -1.67 -5.50 3.92
C ILE A 345 -2.71 -5.60 2.79
N TYR A 346 -3.65 -6.54 2.90
CA TYR A 346 -4.61 -6.82 1.84
C TYR A 346 -6.03 -6.43 2.28
N ALA A 347 -6.58 -5.39 1.68
CA ALA A 347 -7.99 -5.03 1.82
C ALA A 347 -8.78 -5.71 0.69
N ARG A 348 -9.84 -6.44 1.02
CA ARG A 348 -10.54 -7.23 0.01
C ARG A 348 -11.53 -6.39 -0.79
N GLY A 349 -11.54 -6.54 -2.11
CA GLY A 349 -12.53 -5.92 -3.00
C GLY A 349 -13.66 -6.87 -3.41
N SER A 350 -14.68 -6.33 -4.09
CA SER A 350 -15.88 -7.08 -4.50
C SER A 350 -15.56 -8.25 -5.44
N HIS A 351 -14.58 -8.11 -6.32
CA HIS A 351 -14.20 -9.16 -7.28
C HIS A 351 -13.40 -10.31 -6.65
N ASP A 352 -12.64 -10.02 -5.59
CA ASP A 352 -11.89 -11.02 -4.84
C ASP A 352 -12.70 -11.64 -3.69
N PHE A 353 -13.94 -11.17 -3.49
CA PHE A 353 -14.79 -11.61 -2.39
C PHE A 353 -15.42 -12.98 -2.65
N ASP A 354 -14.98 -13.98 -1.90
CA ASP A 354 -15.66 -15.25 -1.88
C ASP A 354 -16.85 -15.26 -0.92
N VAL A 355 -18.04 -15.29 -1.52
CA VAL A 355 -19.34 -15.40 -0.85
C VAL A 355 -19.47 -16.61 0.07
N LYS A 356 -18.60 -17.64 -0.07
CA LYS A 356 -18.56 -18.81 0.81
C LYS A 356 -17.59 -18.66 1.99
N GLY A 357 -16.71 -17.66 1.99
CA GLY A 357 -15.70 -17.45 3.04
C GLY A 357 -14.56 -18.46 3.04
N LYS A 358 -14.30 -19.09 1.90
CA LYS A 358 -13.30 -20.15 1.72
C LYS A 358 -12.12 -19.73 0.85
N SER A 359 -12.11 -18.52 0.30
CA SER A 359 -10.98 -18.03 -0.49
C SER A 359 -9.75 -17.81 0.38
N ILE A 360 -8.83 -18.74 0.24
CA ILE A 360 -7.48 -18.75 0.83
C ILE A 360 -6.49 -17.82 0.11
N TYR A 361 -6.79 -17.33 -1.08
CA TYR A 361 -5.88 -16.42 -1.81
C TYR A 361 -5.93 -14.98 -1.30
N THR A 362 -7.00 -14.62 -0.58
CA THR A 362 -7.13 -13.33 0.10
C THR A 362 -6.81 -13.53 1.58
N ALA A 363 -5.58 -13.18 1.99
CA ALA A 363 -5.11 -13.28 3.37
C ALA A 363 -4.85 -14.71 3.92
N GLY A 364 -4.78 -15.73 3.08
CA GLY A 364 -3.98 -16.92 3.38
C GLY A 364 -4.46 -17.92 4.41
N LEU A 365 -5.39 -17.57 5.29
CA LEU A 365 -5.90 -18.46 6.31
C LEU A 365 -7.42 -18.57 6.14
N SER A 366 -7.87 -19.76 5.76
CA SER A 366 -9.29 -20.07 5.83
C SER A 366 -9.71 -20.00 7.30
N HIS A 367 -10.86 -19.41 7.56
CA HIS A 367 -11.49 -19.45 8.88
C HIS A 367 -10.71 -18.78 10.03
N VAL A 368 -9.47 -18.30 9.83
CA VAL A 368 -8.72 -17.54 10.84
C VAL A 368 -9.11 -16.08 10.71
N GLN A 369 -9.88 -15.63 11.69
CA GLN A 369 -10.37 -14.28 11.68
C GLN A 369 -9.38 -13.35 12.35
N VAL A 370 -9.03 -12.34 11.60
CA VAL A 370 -7.92 -11.47 11.90
C VAL A 370 -8.23 -10.54 13.10
N GLY A 371 -9.52 -10.28 13.35
CA GLY A 371 -10.00 -9.66 14.59
C GLY A 371 -9.96 -10.56 15.84
N GLU A 372 -10.00 -11.89 15.71
CA GLU A 372 -10.02 -12.83 16.86
C GLU A 372 -8.64 -13.06 17.48
N ILE A 373 -7.57 -13.02 16.68
CA ILE A 373 -6.19 -13.09 17.18
C ILE A 373 -5.89 -11.91 18.13
N ASN A 374 -6.46 -10.73 17.84
CA ASN A 374 -6.38 -9.57 18.73
C ASN A 374 -7.23 -9.76 20.01
N ARG A 375 -8.36 -10.50 19.95
CA ARG A 375 -9.28 -10.72 21.09
C ARG A 375 -8.71 -11.67 22.16
N THR A 376 -8.17 -12.82 21.76
CA THR A 376 -7.76 -13.90 22.70
C THR A 376 -6.59 -13.51 23.59
N ARG A 377 -5.66 -12.66 23.11
CA ARG A 377 -4.59 -12.11 23.97
C ARG A 377 -5.05 -10.95 24.86
N VAL A 378 -6.02 -10.14 24.45
CA VAL A 378 -6.58 -9.07 25.32
C VAL A 378 -7.32 -9.67 26.52
N ALA A 379 -7.91 -10.87 26.38
CA ALA A 379 -8.43 -11.62 27.51
C ALA A 379 -7.35 -11.99 28.55
N LEU A 380 -6.09 -12.19 28.12
CA LEU A 380 -4.95 -12.40 29.03
C LEU A 380 -4.54 -11.10 29.75
N LEU A 381 -4.77 -9.93 29.14
CA LEU A 381 -4.56 -8.59 29.74
C LEU A 381 -5.65 -8.19 30.76
N LYS A 382 -6.74 -8.98 30.91
CA LYS A 382 -7.78 -8.74 31.94
C LYS A 382 -7.33 -8.99 33.38
N ASN A 383 -6.22 -9.70 33.57
CA ASN A 383 -5.73 -10.09 34.89
C ASN A 383 -4.75 -9.10 35.54
N GLN A 384 -4.62 -7.88 35.02
CA GLN A 384 -3.59 -6.91 35.49
C GLN A 384 -4.19 -5.77 36.33
N LYS A 385 -3.54 -5.47 37.46
CA LYS A 385 -4.03 -4.61 38.55
C LYS A 385 -3.89 -3.10 38.31
N ASN A 386 -3.07 -2.64 37.37
CA ASN A 386 -2.78 -1.22 37.11
C ASN A 386 -3.19 -0.86 35.67
N ARG A 387 -4.40 -0.36 35.45
CA ARG A 387 -4.85 0.07 34.11
C ARG A 387 -4.90 1.59 34.05
N VAL A 388 -4.22 2.22 33.07
CA VAL A 388 -4.59 3.57 32.63
C VAL A 388 -5.89 3.43 31.82
N ILE A 389 -7.02 3.77 32.44
CA ILE A 389 -8.32 3.71 31.78
C ILE A 389 -8.54 5.03 31.04
N LEU A 390 -8.20 5.07 29.75
CA LEU A 390 -8.69 6.14 28.89
C LEU A 390 -10.23 6.11 28.88
N PRO A 391 -10.90 7.29 28.90
CA PRO A 391 -12.36 7.35 28.81
C PRO A 391 -12.87 6.51 27.64
N GLY A 392 -13.93 5.73 27.89
CA GLY A 392 -14.60 4.88 26.90
C GLY A 392 -14.02 3.47 26.68
N VAL A 393 -12.75 3.21 27.03
CA VAL A 393 -12.12 1.89 26.81
C VAL A 393 -12.83 0.78 27.57
N SER A 394 -13.10 0.99 28.87
CA SER A 394 -13.74 -0.03 29.72
C SER A 394 -15.17 -0.37 29.31
N ILE A 395 -15.88 0.58 28.69
CA ILE A 395 -17.24 0.38 28.19
C ILE A 395 -17.20 -0.37 26.85
N ALA A 396 -16.33 0.05 25.93
CA ALA A 396 -16.09 -0.65 24.67
C ALA A 396 -15.63 -2.11 24.91
N GLU A 397 -14.73 -2.34 25.88
CA GLU A 397 -14.30 -3.67 26.30
C GLU A 397 -15.44 -4.52 26.90
N ARG A 398 -16.38 -3.92 27.64
CA ARG A 398 -17.54 -4.63 28.19
C ARG A 398 -18.54 -5.00 27.11
N GLN A 399 -18.85 -4.08 26.19
CA GLN A 399 -19.76 -4.32 25.07
C GLN A 399 -19.25 -5.44 24.17
N TYR A 400 -17.95 -5.45 23.90
CA TYR A 400 -17.33 -6.48 23.05
C TYR A 400 -17.03 -7.78 23.81
N GLY A 401 -16.64 -7.67 25.08
CA GLY A 401 -16.41 -8.81 25.98
C GLY A 401 -17.68 -9.60 26.31
N ALA A 402 -18.88 -9.04 26.16
CA ALA A 402 -20.13 -9.78 26.32
C ALA A 402 -20.35 -10.85 25.23
N ILE A 403 -19.59 -10.81 24.13
CA ILE A 403 -19.66 -11.74 23.00
C ILE A 403 -18.78 -13.01 23.25
N LEU A 404 -18.18 -13.16 24.44
CA LEU A 404 -17.12 -14.12 24.80
C LEU A 404 -17.48 -15.63 24.86
N SER A 405 -18.56 -16.12 24.26
CA SER A 405 -18.94 -17.54 24.44
C SER A 405 -19.25 -18.35 23.19
N ALA A 406 -19.22 -17.76 22.00
CA ALA A 406 -19.44 -18.50 20.76
C ALA A 406 -18.20 -18.37 19.85
N PRO A 407 -17.55 -19.48 19.43
CA PRO A 407 -16.62 -19.41 18.31
C PRO A 407 -17.38 -18.80 17.12
N ARG A 408 -16.84 -17.76 16.49
CA ARG A 408 -17.48 -17.19 15.28
C ARG A 408 -17.58 -18.29 14.23
N ASP A 409 -18.61 -18.20 13.40
CA ASP A 409 -18.90 -19.22 12.40
C ASP A 409 -17.68 -19.42 11.48
N HIS A 410 -17.28 -20.66 11.21
CA HIS A 410 -16.31 -20.98 10.15
C HIS A 410 -16.77 -20.42 8.79
N ARG A 411 -18.06 -20.08 8.63
CA ARG A 411 -18.60 -19.45 7.43
C ARG A 411 -18.61 -17.91 7.48
N THR A 412 -18.14 -17.26 8.55
CA THR A 412 -17.97 -15.79 8.52
C THR A 412 -16.93 -15.42 7.49
N ARG A 413 -17.20 -14.36 6.75
CA ARG A 413 -16.39 -14.00 5.59
C ARG A 413 -15.46 -12.82 5.85
N GLY A 414 -15.72 -12.03 6.89
CA GLY A 414 -15.05 -10.76 7.15
C GLY A 414 -13.57 -10.90 7.41
N THR A 415 -12.76 -10.14 6.65
CA THR A 415 -11.33 -9.95 6.90
C THR A 415 -11.04 -8.50 7.25
N PHE A 416 -11.15 -8.17 8.52
CA PHE A 416 -10.82 -6.86 9.06
C PHE A 416 -9.84 -6.99 10.22
N PHE A 417 -8.88 -6.07 10.28
CA PHE A 417 -7.79 -6.10 11.25
C PHE A 417 -7.08 -4.78 11.42
N ALA A 418 -6.23 -4.71 12.44
CA ALA A 418 -5.41 -3.57 12.74
C ALA A 418 -3.93 -3.94 12.66
N TYR A 419 -3.11 -3.01 12.17
CA TYR A 419 -1.66 -3.16 12.10
C TYR A 419 -0.99 -1.83 12.44
N SER A 420 0.13 -1.89 13.17
CA SER A 420 0.92 -0.71 13.53
C SER A 420 2.35 -0.90 13.05
N PRO A 421 2.76 -0.26 11.93
CA PRO A 421 4.16 -0.29 11.50
C PRO A 421 5.08 0.56 12.38
N HIS A 422 4.49 1.40 13.24
CA HIS A 422 5.17 2.30 14.17
C HIS A 422 4.26 2.50 15.40
N PRO A 423 4.79 2.73 16.63
CA PRO A 423 3.94 2.99 17.81
C PRO A 423 2.94 4.13 17.62
N ARG A 424 3.27 5.10 16.76
CA ARG A 424 2.49 6.32 16.50
C ARG A 424 1.75 6.32 15.16
N ALA A 425 1.71 5.17 14.49
CA ALA A 425 0.92 4.97 13.27
C ALA A 425 0.02 3.75 13.45
N ARG A 426 -1.29 3.93 13.24
CA ARG A 426 -2.28 2.85 13.29
C ARG A 426 -2.97 2.72 11.94
N VAL A 427 -2.99 1.51 11.39
CA VAL A 427 -3.67 1.18 10.15
C VAL A 427 -4.82 0.23 10.49
N LEU A 428 -6.05 0.62 10.15
CA LEU A 428 -7.22 -0.25 10.21
C LEU A 428 -7.59 -0.69 8.80
N VAL A 429 -7.80 -1.98 8.61
CA VAL A 429 -8.22 -2.58 7.34
C VAL A 429 -9.64 -3.08 7.52
N LEU A 430 -10.54 -2.59 6.67
CA LEU A 430 -11.96 -2.94 6.67
C LEU A 430 -12.29 -3.83 5.48
N ASP A 431 -13.21 -4.76 5.67
CA ASP A 431 -13.82 -5.53 4.58
C ASP A 431 -15.12 -4.83 4.18
N SER A 432 -15.12 -4.25 2.99
CA SER A 432 -16.33 -3.63 2.48
C SER A 432 -17.38 -4.66 2.10
N ASN A 433 -17.07 -5.93 1.81
CA ASN A 433 -18.01 -6.80 1.08
C ASN A 433 -19.00 -7.58 1.97
N LEU A 434 -19.11 -7.20 3.24
CA LEU A 434 -19.91 -7.90 4.24
C LEU A 434 -21.41 -7.66 4.03
N ALA A 435 -22.22 -8.69 4.31
CA ALA A 435 -23.67 -8.59 4.15
C ALA A 435 -24.33 -8.01 5.39
N VAL A 436 -25.19 -7.01 5.19
CA VAL A 436 -25.88 -6.27 6.27
C VAL A 436 -26.87 -7.18 7.02
N ASP A 437 -27.45 -8.18 6.36
CA ASP A 437 -28.50 -9.06 6.87
C ASP A 437 -27.99 -10.43 7.36
N ARG A 438 -26.75 -10.79 7.04
CA ARG A 438 -26.18 -12.09 7.41
C ARG A 438 -25.64 -12.06 8.84
N GLN A 439 -26.07 -13.01 9.67
CA GLN A 439 -25.53 -13.16 11.04
C GLN A 439 -24.04 -13.53 11.04
N ALA A 440 -23.27 -12.86 11.90
CA ALA A 440 -21.86 -13.14 12.13
C ALA A 440 -21.62 -14.40 12.99
N PHE A 441 -22.59 -14.77 13.84
CA PHE A 441 -22.41 -15.86 14.80
C PHE A 441 -23.50 -16.93 14.63
N TYR A 442 -23.23 -17.94 13.81
CA TYR A 442 -24.15 -19.05 13.61
C TYR A 442 -24.33 -19.88 14.89
N LYS A 443 -25.59 -20.21 15.24
CA LYS A 443 -25.99 -20.92 16.47
C LYS A 443 -25.60 -20.22 17.79
N SER A 444 -25.20 -18.95 17.74
CA SER A 444 -25.04 -18.12 18.94
C SER A 444 -26.37 -17.45 19.31
N ARG A 445 -26.48 -16.99 20.55
CA ARG A 445 -27.55 -16.07 20.97
C ARG A 445 -27.36 -14.64 20.42
N SER A 446 -26.20 -14.35 19.83
CA SER A 446 -25.89 -13.04 19.25
C SER A 446 -26.67 -12.82 17.95
N SER A 447 -27.37 -11.69 17.87
CA SER A 447 -28.07 -11.21 16.66
C SER A 447 -27.20 -10.35 15.75
N LEU A 448 -25.90 -10.19 16.06
CA LEU A 448 -25.00 -9.35 15.27
C LEU A 448 -24.86 -9.87 13.84
N THR A 449 -24.98 -8.95 12.89
CA THR A 449 -24.72 -9.21 11.47
C THR A 449 -23.22 -9.09 11.17
N GLU A 450 -22.73 -9.58 10.03
CA GLU A 450 -21.31 -9.49 9.65
C GLU A 450 -20.83 -8.02 9.66
N VAL A 451 -21.64 -7.12 9.11
CA VAL A 451 -21.34 -5.68 9.08
C VAL A 451 -21.40 -5.07 10.48
N GLY A 452 -22.39 -5.44 11.29
CA GLY A 452 -22.49 -4.98 12.68
C GLY A 452 -21.29 -5.45 13.52
N ASP A 453 -20.82 -6.68 13.31
CA ASP A 453 -19.66 -7.23 13.99
C ASP A 453 -18.35 -6.53 13.60
N GLN A 454 -18.19 -6.13 12.34
CA GLN A 454 -17.11 -5.25 11.90
C GLN A 454 -17.21 -3.85 12.51
N GLU A 455 -18.40 -3.26 12.57
CA GLU A 455 -18.62 -1.93 13.18
C GLU A 455 -18.27 -1.94 14.67
N HIS A 456 -18.73 -2.96 15.40
CA HIS A 456 -18.41 -3.12 16.81
C HIS A 456 -16.91 -3.33 17.02
N TRP A 457 -16.24 -4.11 16.14
CA TRP A 457 -14.79 -4.24 16.17
C TRP A 457 -14.09 -2.91 15.89
N LEU A 458 -14.52 -2.16 14.88
CA LEU A 458 -13.96 -0.88 14.48
C LEU A 458 -14.02 0.11 15.65
N LEU A 459 -15.20 0.27 16.26
CA LEU A 459 -15.39 1.17 17.40
C LEU A 459 -14.60 0.71 18.62
N TRP A 460 -14.56 -0.61 18.89
CA TRP A 460 -13.74 -1.17 19.95
C TRP A 460 -12.26 -0.85 19.74
N GLU A 461 -11.75 -1.05 18.52
CA GLU A 461 -10.35 -0.84 18.15
C GLU A 461 -9.97 0.64 18.15
N MET A 462 -10.85 1.53 17.66
CA MET A 462 -10.66 2.98 17.68
C MET A 462 -10.71 3.58 19.09
N ALA A 463 -11.41 2.92 20.03
CA ALA A 463 -11.42 3.35 21.43
C ALA A 463 -10.08 3.09 22.13
N ARG A 464 -9.22 2.22 21.58
CA ARG A 464 -8.00 1.78 22.25
C ARG A 464 -6.89 2.85 22.25
N PRO A 465 -5.96 2.78 23.22
CA PRO A 465 -4.77 3.64 23.23
C PRO A 465 -4.01 3.66 21.90
N GLU A 466 -3.92 2.53 21.18
CA GLU A 466 -3.23 2.45 19.90
C GLU A 466 -3.78 3.36 18.81
N TRP A 467 -5.09 3.61 18.83
CA TRP A 467 -5.71 4.57 17.92
C TRP A 467 -5.66 5.99 18.49
N LYS A 468 -6.01 6.14 19.78
CA LYS A 468 -6.07 7.45 20.44
C LYS A 468 -4.73 8.17 20.48
N GLU A 469 -3.67 7.45 20.80
CA GLU A 469 -2.31 7.99 20.98
C GLU A 469 -1.51 8.04 19.67
N ALA A 470 -1.97 7.37 18.60
CA ALA A 470 -1.32 7.47 17.30
C ALA A 470 -1.50 8.88 16.71
N SER A 471 -0.39 9.46 16.26
CA SER A 471 -0.40 10.73 15.52
C SER A 471 -1.00 10.56 14.13
N LEU A 472 -0.75 9.40 13.49
CA LEU A 472 -1.22 9.07 12.15
C LEU A 472 -2.16 7.87 12.21
N ARG A 473 -3.42 8.09 11.82
CA ARG A 473 -4.51 7.11 11.89
C ARG A 473 -5.04 6.85 10.49
N LEU A 474 -4.67 5.71 9.91
CA LEU A 474 -5.00 5.35 8.54
C LEU A 474 -6.13 4.32 8.52
N ILE A 475 -7.06 4.48 7.60
CA ILE A 475 -8.11 3.52 7.29
C ILE A 475 -7.93 3.06 5.86
N VAL A 476 -7.98 1.76 5.65
CA VAL A 476 -7.85 1.08 4.36
C VAL A 476 -9.14 0.31 4.13
N VAL A 477 -9.90 0.71 3.13
CA VAL A 477 -11.15 0.07 2.72
C VAL A 477 -11.18 0.05 1.20
N ASN A 478 -11.56 -1.04 0.55
CA ASN A 478 -11.63 -1.07 -0.92
C ASN A 478 -12.69 -0.03 -1.38
N GLN A 479 -13.97 -0.33 -1.16
CA GLN A 479 -15.08 0.54 -1.57
C GLN A 479 -14.98 1.96 -0.98
N ALA A 480 -15.06 2.96 -1.85
CA ALA A 480 -14.83 4.36 -1.52
C ALA A 480 -16.09 5.02 -0.97
N PRO A 481 -16.06 5.70 0.20
CA PRO A 481 -17.27 6.25 0.83
C PRO A 481 -17.99 7.32 0.00
N PHE A 482 -17.27 8.04 -0.85
CA PHE A 482 -17.77 9.18 -1.60
C PHE A 482 -17.52 9.01 -3.10
N VAL A 483 -17.98 7.90 -3.66
CA VAL A 483 -17.96 7.69 -5.12
C VAL A 483 -19.40 7.59 -5.60
N GLU A 484 -19.74 8.37 -6.60
CA GLU A 484 -21.09 8.45 -7.18
C GLU A 484 -20.94 8.48 -8.70
N HIS A 485 -21.62 7.61 -9.45
CA HIS A 485 -21.67 7.69 -10.92
C HIS A 485 -20.32 7.63 -11.69
N ALA A 486 -19.25 7.05 -11.12
CA ALA A 486 -18.09 6.66 -11.94
C ALA A 486 -18.49 5.70 -13.07
N ASP A 487 -19.50 4.87 -12.79
CA ASP A 487 -20.34 4.16 -13.75
C ASP A 487 -21.81 4.30 -13.30
N GLU A 488 -22.66 4.90 -14.15
CA GLU A 488 -24.09 5.10 -13.87
C GLU A 488 -24.84 3.77 -13.68
N GLN A 489 -24.39 2.69 -14.32
CA GLN A 489 -24.97 1.37 -14.16
C GLN A 489 -24.64 0.77 -12.79
N MET A 490 -23.39 0.90 -12.33
CA MET A 490 -22.98 0.45 -10.99
C MET A 490 -23.74 1.17 -9.87
N TRP A 491 -23.95 2.47 -10.02
CA TRP A 491 -24.65 3.25 -9.00
C TRP A 491 -26.17 3.01 -8.96
N ASN A 492 -26.81 2.91 -10.12
CA ASN A 492 -28.29 2.82 -10.18
C ASN A 492 -28.84 1.40 -10.06
N HIS A 493 -28.05 0.36 -10.36
CA HIS A 493 -28.55 -1.01 -10.48
C HIS A 493 -27.77 -2.06 -9.69
N ASP A 494 -26.63 -1.71 -9.09
CA ASP A 494 -25.73 -2.70 -8.50
C ASP A 494 -25.74 -2.72 -6.97
N LYS A 495 -25.39 -3.88 -6.41
CA LYS A 495 -25.27 -4.09 -4.96
C LYS A 495 -24.18 -3.22 -4.34
N ASP A 496 -23.21 -2.80 -5.13
CA ASP A 496 -22.09 -1.94 -4.72
C ASP A 496 -22.55 -0.54 -4.29
N ALA A 497 -23.67 -0.04 -4.82
CA ALA A 497 -24.25 1.25 -4.41
C ALA A 497 -24.76 1.22 -2.96
N GLN A 498 -25.39 0.12 -2.54
CA GLN A 498 -25.84 -0.06 -1.15
C GLN A 498 -24.68 -0.11 -0.17
N LEU A 499 -23.54 -0.62 -0.62
CA LEU A 499 -22.37 -0.80 0.21
C LEU A 499 -21.53 0.47 0.36
N ASN A 500 -21.31 1.19 -0.73
CA ASN A 500 -20.72 2.54 -0.69
C ASN A 500 -21.55 3.46 0.19
N HIS A 501 -22.89 3.38 0.07
CA HIS A 501 -23.81 4.08 0.94
C HIS A 501 -23.61 3.70 2.40
N TYR A 502 -23.56 2.41 2.73
CA TYR A 502 -23.36 1.96 4.11
C TYR A 502 -22.07 2.51 4.72
N ILE A 503 -20.95 2.41 3.99
CA ILE A 503 -19.67 2.94 4.47
C ILE A 503 -19.77 4.45 4.71
N ARG A 504 -20.43 5.19 3.83
CA ARG A 504 -20.63 6.63 3.96
C ARG A 504 -21.52 7.02 5.13
N THR A 505 -22.63 6.33 5.32
CA THR A 505 -23.69 6.73 6.26
C THR A 505 -23.46 6.15 7.65
N VAL A 506 -22.68 5.09 7.77
CA VAL A 506 -22.39 4.40 9.03
C VAL A 506 -20.93 4.55 9.44
N TYR A 507 -19.98 4.17 8.59
CA TYR A 507 -18.56 4.18 8.97
C TYR A 507 -17.91 5.57 8.91
N ALA A 508 -18.20 6.39 7.90
CA ALA A 508 -17.62 7.73 7.79
C ALA A 508 -17.94 8.64 9.00
N PRO A 509 -19.14 8.61 9.60
CA PRO A 509 -19.39 9.27 10.88
C PRO A 509 -18.38 8.89 11.98
N HIS A 510 -17.99 7.60 12.07
CA HIS A 510 -16.96 7.15 12.99
C HIS A 510 -15.57 7.67 12.59
N PHE A 511 -15.23 7.63 11.30
CA PHE A 511 -13.94 8.13 10.80
C PHE A 511 -13.72 9.61 11.14
N HIS A 512 -14.79 10.41 11.16
CA HIS A 512 -14.74 11.83 11.52
C HIS A 512 -14.94 12.12 13.00
N ALA A 513 -15.06 11.09 13.86
CA ALA A 513 -15.39 11.25 15.27
C ALA A 513 -16.72 11.98 15.55
N THR A 514 -17.67 11.89 14.63
CA THR A 514 -18.97 12.61 14.72
C THR A 514 -20.13 11.75 15.18
N SER A 515 -19.99 10.43 15.14
CA SER A 515 -21.01 9.52 15.68
C SER A 515 -21.17 9.69 17.19
N ASP A 516 -22.34 9.35 17.71
CA ASP A 516 -22.62 9.42 19.16
C ASP A 516 -21.64 8.57 19.97
N VAL A 517 -21.28 7.39 19.45
CA VAL A 517 -20.34 6.47 20.10
C VAL A 517 -18.93 7.06 20.14
N THR A 518 -18.46 7.62 19.02
CA THR A 518 -17.12 8.24 19.00
C THR A 518 -17.03 9.47 19.88
N ARG A 519 -18.10 10.27 19.99
CA ARG A 519 -18.16 11.40 20.93
C ARG A 519 -18.19 10.92 22.38
N MET A 520 -18.99 9.91 22.68
CA MET A 520 -19.12 9.34 24.03
C MET A 520 -17.79 8.78 24.55
N TYR A 521 -16.96 8.24 23.67
CA TYR A 521 -15.69 7.62 24.03
C TYR A 521 -14.47 8.50 23.70
N ASP A 522 -14.66 9.79 23.40
CA ASP A 522 -13.60 10.70 23.00
C ASP A 522 -12.68 10.07 21.94
N ILE A 523 -13.23 9.40 20.94
CA ILE A 523 -12.44 8.78 19.86
C ILE A 523 -12.02 9.88 18.88
N PRO A 524 -10.74 10.02 18.54
CA PRO A 524 -10.30 11.03 17.59
C PRO A 524 -10.58 10.61 16.14
N PRO A 525 -10.69 11.58 15.21
CA PRO A 525 -10.88 11.29 13.81
C PRO A 525 -9.65 10.59 13.20
N ALA A 526 -9.90 9.86 12.12
CA ALA A 526 -8.87 9.33 11.24
C ALA A 526 -8.10 10.47 10.55
N THR A 527 -6.85 10.21 10.20
CA THR A 527 -6.02 11.14 9.42
C THR A 527 -6.29 10.98 7.93
N LEU A 528 -6.33 9.73 7.46
CA LEU A 528 -6.39 9.39 6.03
C LEU A 528 -7.22 8.13 5.82
N VAL A 529 -8.17 8.19 4.89
CA VAL A 529 -8.91 7.04 4.36
C VAL A 529 -8.42 6.77 2.94
N ILE A 530 -7.84 5.60 2.72
CA ILE A 530 -7.36 5.13 1.43
C ILE A 530 -8.42 4.17 0.88
N SER A 531 -8.83 4.40 -0.36
CA SER A 531 -9.83 3.58 -1.05
C SER A 531 -9.49 3.32 -2.51
N SER A 532 -10.13 2.31 -3.09
CA SER A 532 -10.00 1.87 -4.48
C SER A 532 -11.35 1.36 -4.94
N ASN A 533 -11.94 1.98 -5.96
CA ASN A 533 -13.33 1.66 -6.32
C ASN A 533 -13.54 1.74 -7.82
N GLU A 534 -12.81 0.94 -8.62
CA GLU A 534 -12.92 0.88 -10.09
C GLU A 534 -13.18 2.24 -10.76
N VAL A 535 -12.59 3.31 -10.21
CA VAL A 535 -12.81 4.66 -10.69
C VAL A 535 -11.73 4.98 -11.71
N PRO A 536 -12.06 5.68 -12.81
CA PRO A 536 -11.12 5.93 -13.89
C PRO A 536 -10.00 6.92 -13.52
N ALA A 537 -10.06 7.54 -12.35
CA ALA A 537 -9.20 8.65 -11.99
C ALA A 537 -8.83 8.67 -10.51
N TYR A 538 -7.62 9.16 -10.27
CA TYR A 538 -7.14 9.53 -8.94
C TYR A 538 -7.84 10.79 -8.45
N SER A 539 -8.37 10.70 -7.23
CA SER A 539 -8.97 11.81 -6.50
C SER A 539 -8.46 11.84 -5.07
N ARG A 540 -8.35 13.05 -4.52
CA ARG A 540 -8.10 13.25 -3.11
C ARG A 540 -8.81 14.50 -2.60
N GLY A 541 -9.06 14.59 -1.30
CA GLY A 541 -9.62 15.81 -0.71
C GLY A 541 -9.76 15.69 0.80
N LEU A 542 -9.70 16.82 1.50
CA LEU A 542 -10.01 16.91 2.92
C LEU A 542 -11.51 17.17 3.06
N LEU A 543 -12.25 16.28 3.72
CA LEU A 543 -13.62 16.59 4.16
C LEU A 543 -13.54 17.12 5.58
N ARG A 544 -13.93 18.39 5.79
CA ARG A 544 -13.85 19.01 7.11
C ARG A 544 -15.02 18.57 8.00
N THR A 545 -14.73 18.29 9.27
CA THR A 545 -15.69 17.72 10.23
C THR A 545 -16.95 18.56 10.36
N TYR A 546 -16.85 19.89 10.31
CA TYR A 546 -18.02 20.76 10.43
C TYR A 546 -18.94 20.77 9.20
N PHE A 547 -18.47 20.29 8.03
CA PHE A 547 -19.32 20.12 6.85
C PHE A 547 -20.03 18.77 6.81
N THR A 548 -19.55 17.80 7.58
CA THR A 548 -19.94 16.38 7.46
C THR A 548 -21.43 16.05 7.58
N PRO A 549 -22.30 16.77 8.33
CA PRO A 549 -23.70 16.36 8.48
C PRO A 549 -24.42 16.14 7.15
N TYR A 550 -24.19 17.01 6.15
CA TYR A 550 -24.80 16.92 4.81
C TYR A 550 -24.17 15.85 3.92
N PHE A 551 -22.98 15.38 4.25
CA PHE A 551 -22.21 14.40 3.46
C PHE A 551 -22.53 12.96 3.86
N PHE A 552 -23.00 12.75 5.08
CA PHE A 552 -23.37 11.43 5.60
C PHE A 552 -24.86 11.11 5.41
N GLU A 553 -25.65 12.04 4.89
CA GLU A 553 -27.05 11.81 4.58
C GLU A 553 -27.24 10.75 3.49
N ASN A 554 -28.40 10.10 3.51
CA ASN A 554 -28.76 9.14 2.50
C ASN A 554 -29.12 9.86 1.20
N GLY A 555 -28.35 9.65 0.13
CA GLY A 555 -28.65 10.23 -1.18
C GLY A 555 -27.42 10.61 -2.04
N PRO A 556 -27.67 11.07 -3.27
CA PRO A 556 -26.63 11.57 -4.19
C PRO A 556 -26.02 12.90 -3.73
N SER A 557 -24.83 13.24 -4.22
CA SER A 557 -24.14 14.52 -3.99
C SER A 557 -24.95 15.71 -4.52
N SER A 558 -25.88 15.49 -5.44
CA SER A 558 -26.83 16.51 -5.90
C SER A 558 -27.75 17.04 -4.80
N ASN A 559 -27.91 16.28 -3.71
CA ASN A 559 -28.70 16.72 -2.56
C ASN A 559 -27.94 17.75 -1.69
N ILE A 560 -26.61 17.83 -1.83
CA ILE A 560 -25.81 18.78 -1.07
C ILE A 560 -26.06 20.19 -1.64
N PRO A 561 -26.45 21.17 -0.79
CA PRO A 561 -26.69 22.53 -1.26
C PRO A 561 -25.48 23.10 -2.00
N SER A 562 -25.72 23.65 -3.20
CA SER A 562 -24.65 24.24 -4.02
C SER A 562 -23.85 25.34 -3.31
N SER A 563 -24.47 26.04 -2.35
CA SER A 563 -23.80 27.01 -1.47
C SER A 563 -22.79 26.33 -0.53
N LEU A 564 -23.13 25.18 0.05
CA LEU A 564 -22.26 24.42 0.94
C LEU A 564 -21.08 23.83 0.18
N ILE A 565 -21.34 23.28 -1.01
CA ILE A 565 -20.30 22.84 -1.95
C ILE A 565 -19.32 23.98 -2.19
N LYS A 566 -19.80 25.14 -2.67
CA LYS A 566 -18.96 26.32 -2.93
C LYS A 566 -18.20 26.79 -1.69
N GLN A 567 -18.82 26.76 -0.52
CA GLN A 567 -18.16 27.12 0.74
C GLN A 567 -17.00 26.17 1.06
N HIS A 568 -17.20 24.87 0.86
CA HIS A 568 -16.13 23.88 0.99
C HIS A 568 -15.06 24.08 -0.09
N GLU A 569 -15.46 24.38 -1.33
CA GLU A 569 -14.53 24.65 -2.42
C GLU A 569 -13.61 25.84 -2.11
N MET A 570 -14.17 26.91 -1.53
CA MET A 570 -13.44 28.10 -1.09
C MET A 570 -12.54 27.80 0.11
N ALA A 571 -12.96 26.91 1.01
CA ALA A 571 -12.14 26.47 2.14
C ALA A 571 -10.85 25.74 1.69
N ARG A 572 -10.84 25.12 0.50
CA ARG A 572 -9.64 24.46 -0.06
C ARG A 572 -8.45 25.39 -0.28
N TYR A 573 -8.67 26.70 -0.37
CA TYR A 573 -7.58 27.67 -0.47
C TYR A 573 -6.81 27.83 0.84
N SER A 574 -7.46 27.66 2.00
CA SER A 574 -6.74 27.65 3.29
C SER A 574 -5.85 26.42 3.45
N ASP A 575 -6.25 25.26 2.90
CA ASP A 575 -5.46 24.02 2.90
C ASP A 575 -4.17 24.10 2.05
N LEU A 576 -4.02 25.15 1.23
CA LEU A 576 -2.83 25.37 0.40
C LEU A 576 -1.76 26.19 1.10
N ASP A 577 -2.05 26.81 2.25
CA ASP A 577 -1.08 27.60 2.99
C ASP A 577 -0.25 26.70 3.92
N PRO A 578 1.01 26.37 3.59
CA PRO A 578 1.86 25.56 4.45
C PRO A 578 2.28 26.30 5.73
N HIS A 579 1.99 27.60 5.84
CA HIS A 579 2.26 28.43 7.00
C HIS A 579 1.04 28.58 7.93
N SER A 580 -0.15 28.11 7.53
CA SER A 580 -1.35 28.15 8.39
C SER A 580 -1.04 27.47 9.71
N HIS A 581 -1.29 28.15 10.83
CA HIS A 581 -1.10 27.60 12.18
C HIS A 581 -2.29 26.75 12.65
N GLU A 582 -3.42 26.85 11.96
CA GLU A 582 -4.67 26.19 12.33
C GLU A 582 -4.62 24.70 11.98
N GLU A 583 -5.24 23.88 12.84
CA GLU A 583 -5.43 22.46 12.54
C GLU A 583 -6.62 22.27 11.59
N ASP A 584 -6.39 21.48 10.56
CA ASP A 584 -7.40 20.97 9.66
C ASP A 584 -8.25 19.93 10.38
N HIS A 585 -9.40 20.36 10.90
CA HIS A 585 -10.38 19.45 11.49
C HIS A 585 -11.13 18.71 10.39
N GLY A 586 -10.67 17.52 10.02
CA GLY A 586 -11.29 16.69 8.99
C GLY A 586 -10.58 15.36 8.76
N VAL A 587 -11.02 14.66 7.72
CA VAL A 587 -10.41 13.40 7.27
C VAL A 587 -10.03 13.56 5.79
N ILE A 588 -8.81 13.18 5.45
CA ILE A 588 -8.35 13.15 4.06
C ILE A 588 -8.85 11.87 3.43
N TYR A 589 -9.54 11.97 2.29
CA TYR A 589 -9.91 10.83 1.48
C TYR A 589 -9.01 10.79 0.26
N VAL A 590 -8.49 9.61 -0.05
CA VAL A 590 -7.77 9.33 -1.29
C VAL A 590 -8.41 8.14 -1.96
N VAL A 591 -8.72 8.29 -3.24
CA VAL A 591 -9.16 7.20 -4.10
C VAL A 591 -8.03 6.92 -5.08
N THR A 592 -7.37 5.78 -4.92
CA THR A 592 -6.36 5.29 -5.84
C THR A 592 -7.05 4.47 -6.93
N PRO A 593 -7.06 4.93 -8.19
CA PRO A 593 -7.55 4.12 -9.30
C PRO A 593 -6.62 2.92 -9.48
N GLY A 594 -7.21 1.77 -9.75
CA GLY A 594 -6.41 0.64 -10.20
C GLY A 594 -6.15 0.65 -11.69
N SER A 595 -5.54 -0.45 -12.11
CA SER A 595 -5.11 -0.69 -13.47
C SER A 595 -6.23 -1.25 -14.38
N GLY A 596 -7.48 -1.14 -13.89
CA GLY A 596 -8.79 -1.26 -14.55
C GLY A 596 -8.88 -0.90 -16.04
N LYS A 597 -9.47 -1.77 -16.86
CA LYS A 597 -10.03 -1.43 -18.18
C LYS A 597 -11.38 -0.75 -17.97
N TYR A 598 -11.36 0.58 -17.89
CA TYR A 598 -12.58 1.37 -17.82
C TYR A 598 -13.35 1.32 -19.14
N GLN A 599 -14.68 1.41 -19.07
CA GLN A 599 -15.55 1.42 -20.25
C GLN A 599 -15.19 2.58 -21.20
N LYS A 600 -15.27 2.34 -22.51
CA LYS A 600 -14.91 3.31 -23.58
C LYS A 600 -15.65 4.66 -23.51
N ASN A 601 -16.75 4.72 -22.77
CA ASN A 601 -17.60 5.90 -22.62
C ASN A 601 -17.65 6.40 -21.16
N ALA A 602 -16.54 6.28 -20.42
CA ALA A 602 -16.47 6.76 -19.03
C ALA A 602 -17.05 8.20 -18.93
N PRO A 603 -18.03 8.44 -18.04
CA PRO A 603 -18.80 9.67 -18.02
C PRO A 603 -17.91 10.91 -17.90
N SER A 604 -18.23 11.94 -18.69
CA SER A 604 -17.43 13.17 -18.80
C SER A 604 -17.45 14.09 -17.56
N LYS A 605 -18.26 13.74 -16.57
CA LYS A 605 -18.31 14.34 -15.22
C LYS A 605 -18.75 13.22 -14.29
N VAL A 606 -17.85 12.81 -13.41
CA VAL A 606 -18.09 11.69 -12.52
C VAL A 606 -18.70 12.18 -11.20
N GLU A 607 -18.15 13.19 -10.52
CA GLU A 607 -18.61 13.54 -9.17
C GLU A 607 -18.49 15.03 -8.88
N HIS A 608 -19.37 15.56 -8.03
CA HIS A 608 -19.15 16.87 -7.42
C HIS A 608 -19.55 16.90 -5.95
N TRP A 609 -18.85 16.10 -5.14
CA TRP A 609 -18.87 16.22 -3.68
C TRP A 609 -18.30 17.56 -3.18
N GLY A 610 -17.66 18.37 -4.04
CA GLY A 610 -17.13 19.69 -3.67
C GLY A 610 -15.80 19.65 -2.91
N PHE A 611 -15.52 18.59 -2.14
CA PHE A 611 -14.25 18.47 -1.41
C PHE A 611 -13.16 17.73 -2.20
N TYR A 612 -13.51 16.81 -3.11
CA TYR A 612 -12.52 16.16 -3.96
C TYR A 612 -11.88 17.12 -4.97
N GLU A 613 -10.57 17.05 -5.04
CA GLU A 613 -9.74 17.56 -6.12
C GLU A 613 -9.50 16.40 -7.08
N THR A 614 -10.29 16.32 -8.15
CA THR A 614 -9.96 15.42 -9.26
C THR A 614 -8.76 15.98 -10.00
N SER A 615 -7.74 15.15 -10.27
CA SER A 615 -6.67 15.52 -11.18
C SER A 615 -7.23 15.65 -12.61
N GLN A 616 -7.77 16.83 -12.95
CA GLN A 616 -8.39 17.12 -14.26
C GLN A 616 -7.41 16.97 -15.45
N SER A 617 -6.11 16.84 -15.18
CA SER A 617 -5.06 16.77 -16.19
C SER A 617 -5.10 15.48 -17.03
N HIS A 618 -5.66 14.38 -16.51
CA HIS A 618 -5.61 13.07 -17.20
C HIS A 618 -6.85 12.73 -18.04
N LEU A 619 -8.04 13.23 -17.70
CA LEU A 619 -9.24 13.08 -18.55
C LEU A 619 -9.08 13.70 -19.94
N LYS A 620 -8.23 14.74 -20.09
CA LYS A 620 -7.95 15.38 -21.38
C LYS A 620 -7.00 14.57 -22.28
N GLN A 621 -6.09 13.77 -21.73
CA GLN A 621 -5.18 12.93 -22.53
C GLN A 621 -5.86 11.69 -23.12
N HIS A 622 -6.96 11.21 -22.53
CA HIS A 622 -7.74 10.10 -23.08
C HIS A 622 -8.59 10.48 -24.30
N LYS A 623 -8.83 11.78 -24.56
CA LYS A 623 -9.57 12.23 -25.75
C LYS A 623 -8.77 12.16 -27.06
N THR A 624 -7.44 11.98 -27.02
CA THR A 624 -6.60 12.15 -28.23
C THR A 624 -6.03 10.87 -28.84
N ARG A 625 -6.38 9.66 -28.36
CA ARG A 625 -6.02 8.42 -29.08
C ARG A 625 -7.11 7.35 -28.99
N ALA A 626 -7.76 7.12 -30.12
CA ALA A 626 -8.69 6.02 -30.38
C ALA A 626 -8.01 4.63 -30.43
N THR A 627 -7.04 4.36 -29.55
CA THR A 627 -6.38 3.05 -29.44
C THR A 627 -6.79 2.42 -28.12
N SER A 628 -7.70 1.44 -28.20
CA SER A 628 -7.99 0.38 -27.22
C SER A 628 -7.86 0.75 -25.72
N GLY A 629 -9.01 0.94 -25.06
CA GLY A 629 -9.14 1.35 -23.65
C GLY A 629 -8.17 0.70 -22.66
N GLY A 630 -7.16 1.47 -22.26
CA GLY A 630 -6.42 1.26 -21.03
C GLY A 630 -6.66 2.48 -20.15
N GLY A 631 -7.09 2.29 -18.90
CA GLY A 631 -6.96 3.32 -17.88
C GLY A 631 -5.49 3.71 -17.68
N ALA A 632 -5.23 4.86 -17.08
CA ALA A 632 -3.90 5.10 -16.55
C ALA A 632 -3.72 4.19 -15.33
N ASP A 633 -2.70 3.33 -15.32
CA ASP A 633 -2.36 2.57 -14.12
C ASP A 633 -1.55 3.45 -13.18
N TYR A 634 -1.86 3.39 -11.89
CA TYR A 634 -1.20 4.21 -10.88
C TYR A 634 -0.60 3.35 -9.77
N PHE A 635 0.45 3.87 -9.14
CA PHE A 635 0.91 3.38 -7.85
C PHE A 635 1.28 4.56 -6.97
N SER A 636 1.06 4.41 -5.66
CA SER A 636 1.24 5.51 -4.73
C SER A 636 2.20 5.14 -3.62
N PRO A 637 3.47 5.62 -3.68
CA PRO A 637 4.36 5.54 -2.54
C PRO A 637 3.86 6.37 -1.37
N LEU A 638 3.95 5.77 -0.19
CA LEU A 638 3.57 6.33 1.08
C LEU A 638 4.79 6.22 2.01
N THR A 639 5.29 7.36 2.48
CA THR A 639 6.43 7.40 3.41
C THR A 639 5.96 7.94 4.74
N LEU A 640 6.16 7.18 5.82
CA LEU A 640 6.01 7.69 7.19
C LEU A 640 7.37 8.19 7.69
N ASP A 641 7.47 9.49 7.92
CA ASP A 641 8.64 10.14 8.52
C ASP A 641 8.26 10.59 9.94
N MET A 642 8.53 9.68 10.87
CA MET A 642 8.21 9.83 12.28
C MET A 642 9.34 10.60 12.95
N ALA A 643 9.02 11.71 13.62
CA ALA A 643 10.05 12.53 14.28
C ALA A 643 10.82 11.69 15.31
N PRO A 644 12.15 11.84 15.41
CA PRO A 644 12.90 11.11 16.41
C PRO A 644 12.53 11.57 17.83
N GLU A 645 13.00 10.81 18.81
CA GLU A 645 13.10 11.31 20.17
C GLU A 645 14.23 12.36 20.22
N PHE A 646 13.96 13.49 20.85
CA PHE A 646 14.92 14.58 20.98
C PHE A 646 15.68 14.39 22.30
N GLU A 647 16.96 14.03 22.22
CA GLU A 647 17.79 13.86 23.43
C GLU A 647 18.34 15.20 23.93
N THR A 648 18.37 16.22 23.08
CA THR A 648 18.90 17.54 23.42
C THR A 648 18.06 18.67 22.81
N ASP A 649 18.16 19.87 23.40
CA ASP A 649 17.49 21.07 22.90
C ASP A 649 18.00 21.44 21.49
N GLU A 650 19.26 21.15 21.17
CA GLU A 650 19.84 21.36 19.84
C GLU A 650 19.17 20.48 18.76
N MET A 651 18.87 19.22 19.09
CA MET A 651 18.14 18.32 18.18
C MET A 651 16.74 18.84 17.86
N TRP A 652 16.05 19.40 18.86
CA TRP A 652 14.76 20.04 18.65
C TRP A 652 14.87 21.32 17.81
N LEU A 653 15.86 22.17 18.08
CA LEU A 653 16.14 23.36 17.27
C LEU A 653 16.45 22.98 15.82
N GLU A 654 17.24 21.94 15.59
CA GLU A 654 17.57 21.43 14.26
C GLU A 654 16.30 20.96 13.51
N ASP A 655 15.45 20.15 14.14
CA ASP A 655 14.17 19.73 13.53
C ASP A 655 13.26 20.94 13.24
N SER A 656 13.16 21.88 14.17
CA SER A 656 12.37 23.11 13.98
C SER A 656 12.85 23.97 12.81
N HIS A 657 14.17 24.16 12.69
CA HIS A 657 14.79 24.86 11.56
C HIS A 657 14.58 24.12 10.24
N GLU A 658 14.75 22.80 10.22
CA GLU A 658 14.51 21.98 9.04
C GLU A 658 13.04 22.05 8.59
N ASN A 659 12.10 21.97 9.54
CA ASN A 659 10.66 22.04 9.30
C ASN A 659 10.25 23.39 8.70
N THR A 660 10.76 24.49 9.24
CA THR A 660 10.46 25.83 8.76
C THR A 660 10.96 26.03 7.33
N ALA A 661 12.19 25.63 7.05
CA ALA A 661 12.77 25.71 5.70
C ALA A 661 12.01 24.82 4.70
N ARG A 662 11.55 23.64 5.10
CA ARG A 662 10.73 22.75 4.27
C ARG A 662 9.37 23.36 3.94
N ARG A 663 8.66 23.94 4.93
CA ARG A 663 7.37 24.60 4.70
C ARG A 663 7.47 25.74 3.70
N GLN A 664 8.52 26.56 3.79
CA GLN A 664 8.78 27.61 2.80
C GLN A 664 8.92 27.02 1.39
N ARG A 665 9.71 25.97 1.22
CA ARG A 665 9.88 25.32 -0.08
C ARG A 665 8.62 24.62 -0.58
N TRP A 666 7.80 24.04 0.31
CA TRP A 666 6.49 23.49 -0.06
C TRP A 666 5.58 24.58 -0.61
N SER A 667 5.60 25.76 -0.01
CA SER A 667 4.91 26.95 -0.50
C SER A 667 5.37 27.30 -1.92
N ASP A 668 6.69 27.43 -2.10
CA ASP A 668 7.30 27.79 -3.39
C ASP A 668 6.98 26.75 -4.49
N GLU A 669 6.86 25.47 -4.13
CA GLU A 669 6.54 24.35 -5.04
C GLU A 669 5.04 24.04 -5.17
N ASN A 670 4.15 24.84 -4.56
CA ASN A 670 2.71 24.59 -4.47
C ASN A 670 2.35 23.18 -3.98
N VAL A 671 3.11 22.68 -2.99
CA VAL A 671 2.82 21.41 -2.33
C VAL A 671 1.76 21.63 -1.26
N ARG A 672 0.70 20.83 -1.33
CA ARG A 672 -0.35 20.85 -0.31
C ARG A 672 0.13 20.22 0.98
N VAL A 673 -0.16 20.87 2.11
CA VAL A 673 0.17 20.41 3.46
C VAL A 673 -1.11 20.40 4.28
N TYR A 674 -1.55 19.22 4.68
CA TYR A 674 -2.68 19.06 5.60
C TYR A 674 -2.16 18.98 7.04
N ARG A 675 -2.63 19.85 7.93
CA ARG A 675 -2.21 19.89 9.33
C ARG A 675 -3.28 19.27 10.22
N ILE A 676 -3.26 17.95 10.39
CA ILE A 676 -4.34 17.24 11.08
C ILE A 676 -4.08 17.19 12.60
N ALA A 677 -5.15 17.20 13.38
CA ALA A 677 -5.09 16.95 14.82
C ALA A 677 -4.37 15.62 15.12
N GLY A 678 -3.28 15.73 15.85
CA GLY A 678 -2.40 14.60 16.15
C GLY A 678 -2.88 13.74 17.33
N SER A 679 -1.95 13.28 18.16
CA SER A 679 -2.27 12.48 19.35
C SER A 679 -3.20 13.26 20.29
N GLN A 680 -4.21 12.59 20.87
CA GLN A 680 -5.21 13.22 21.75
C GLN A 680 -4.64 13.71 23.10
N LEU A 681 -3.42 13.34 23.45
CA LEU A 681 -2.84 13.75 24.71
C LEU A 681 -2.37 15.21 24.57
N PRO A 682 -2.97 16.18 25.30
CA PRO A 682 -2.45 17.54 25.34
C PRO A 682 -1.05 17.49 25.93
N CYS A 683 -0.12 18.29 25.40
CA CYS A 683 1.17 18.47 26.06
C CYS A 683 0.88 19.25 27.35
N PRO A 684 1.01 18.68 28.57
CA PRO A 684 0.79 19.46 29.77
C PRO A 684 1.79 20.62 29.81
N ILE A 685 1.27 21.84 29.67
CA ILE A 685 2.02 23.08 29.93
C ILE A 685 2.16 23.17 31.46
N LYS A 686 3.10 22.42 32.03
CA LYS A 686 3.53 22.63 33.41
C LYS A 686 5.04 22.63 33.47
N TYR A 687 5.61 23.83 33.41
CA TYR A 687 6.84 24.12 34.12
C TYR A 687 6.50 24.00 35.61
N SER A 688 6.75 22.85 36.24
CA SER A 688 6.85 22.85 37.70
C SER A 688 8.15 23.54 38.05
N GLU A 689 8.08 24.84 38.37
CA GLU A 689 9.11 25.50 39.17
C GLU A 689 9.26 24.72 40.48
N GLY A 690 10.17 23.75 40.52
CA GLY A 690 10.44 22.98 41.74
C GLY A 690 10.95 21.56 41.53
N ASP A 691 10.57 20.88 40.44
CA ASP A 691 11.06 19.53 40.14
C ASP A 691 11.87 19.55 38.83
N HIS A 692 13.18 19.39 38.96
CA HIS A 692 14.05 19.07 37.85
C HIS A 692 13.61 17.73 37.25
N HIS A 693 13.35 17.67 35.93
CA HIS A 693 13.94 16.71 34.98
C HIS A 693 13.11 16.42 33.71
N ILE A 694 11.81 16.77 33.62
CA ILE A 694 11.02 16.44 32.40
C ILE A 694 10.72 17.69 31.57
N LYS A 695 11.45 17.88 30.45
CA LYS A 695 11.06 18.87 29.42
C LYS A 695 10.13 18.20 28.41
N GLN A 696 9.15 18.95 27.90
CA GLN A 696 8.21 18.44 26.90
C GLN A 696 8.27 19.28 25.62
N TYR A 697 8.31 18.60 24.48
CA TYR A 697 8.41 19.23 23.17
C TYR A 697 7.25 18.80 22.28
N THR A 698 6.76 19.71 21.43
CA THR A 698 5.88 19.35 20.32
C THR A 698 6.74 18.90 19.15
N ALA A 699 6.53 17.66 18.69
CA ALA A 699 7.14 17.11 17.50
C ALA A 699 6.09 16.92 16.39
N ILE A 700 6.51 16.95 15.14
CA ILE A 700 5.61 16.76 13.99
C ILE A 700 5.88 15.39 13.39
N ASP A 701 4.92 14.48 13.38
CA ASP A 701 5.00 13.26 12.57
C ASP A 701 4.48 13.56 11.15
N ARG A 702 5.07 12.94 10.13
CA ARG A 702 4.76 13.23 8.73
C ARG A 702 4.38 12.00 7.93
N LEU A 703 3.44 12.22 7.03
CA LEU A 703 3.08 11.28 5.98
C LEU A 703 3.28 11.98 4.63
N TYR A 704 4.17 11.43 3.81
CA TYR A 704 4.35 11.86 2.44
C TYR A 704 3.57 10.95 1.50
N TRP A 705 2.63 11.54 0.77
CA TRP A 705 1.88 10.84 -0.26
C TRP A 705 2.31 11.30 -1.63
N ARG A 706 2.58 10.34 -2.52
CA ARG A 706 2.86 10.61 -3.93
C ARG A 706 2.08 9.62 -4.77
N THR A 707 1.56 10.08 -5.90
CA THR A 707 0.94 9.22 -6.90
C THR A 707 1.69 9.34 -8.20
N MET A 708 2.05 8.22 -8.80
CA MET A 708 2.69 8.17 -10.10
C MET A 708 1.91 7.28 -11.06
N ASP A 709 2.05 7.58 -12.34
CA ASP A 709 1.52 6.71 -13.39
C ASP A 709 2.46 5.52 -13.69
N ALA A 710 1.99 4.59 -14.53
CA ALA A 710 2.77 3.45 -15.02
C ALA A 710 4.09 3.83 -15.71
N LYS A 711 4.25 5.09 -16.16
CA LYS A 711 5.50 5.61 -16.75
C LYS A 711 6.45 6.19 -15.70
N GLY A 712 6.03 6.32 -14.45
CA GLY A 712 6.80 6.88 -13.35
C GLY A 712 6.74 8.41 -13.31
N ARG A 713 5.79 9.01 -14.01
CA ARG A 713 5.55 10.45 -13.94
C ARG A 713 4.76 10.75 -12.68
N LEU A 714 5.18 11.77 -11.94
CA LEU A 714 4.44 12.27 -10.79
C LEU A 714 3.10 12.87 -11.25
N VAL A 715 2.00 12.40 -10.67
CA VAL A 715 0.62 12.81 -10.96
C VAL A 715 0.13 13.79 -9.90
N ASP A 716 0.42 13.50 -8.64
CA ASP A 716 0.05 14.33 -7.49
C ASP A 716 0.97 14.03 -6.30
N ARG A 717 1.07 14.98 -5.37
CA ARG A 717 1.81 14.85 -4.11
C ARG A 717 1.21 15.76 -3.04
N PHE A 718 1.20 15.28 -1.80
CA PHE A 718 0.85 16.09 -0.63
C PHE A 718 1.56 15.58 0.61
N VAL A 719 1.55 16.42 1.65
CA VAL A 719 2.11 16.12 2.98
C VAL A 719 0.98 16.17 3.99
N VAL A 720 1.01 15.25 4.95
CA VAL A 720 0.21 15.38 6.18
C VAL A 720 1.17 15.58 7.33
N GLU A 721 0.94 16.63 8.11
CA GLU A 721 1.64 16.90 9.36
C GLU A 721 0.67 16.64 10.52
N ALA A 722 1.08 15.80 11.46
CA ALA A 722 0.34 15.52 12.69
C ALA A 722 1.21 15.84 13.90
N THR A 723 0.67 16.61 14.83
CA THR A 723 1.39 16.99 16.06
C THR A 723 1.48 15.81 17.03
N SER A 724 2.53 15.76 17.82
CA SER A 724 2.72 14.72 18.82
C SER A 724 3.53 15.25 19.99
N CYS A 725 3.07 14.98 21.19
CA CYS A 725 3.78 15.39 22.40
C CYS A 725 4.94 14.44 22.71
N ARG A 726 6.08 15.02 23.10
CA ARG A 726 7.29 14.32 23.51
C ARG A 726 7.66 14.71 24.92
N GLN A 727 8.24 13.76 25.64
CA GLN A 727 8.89 13.96 26.93
C GLN A 727 10.37 13.66 26.75
N THR A 728 11.23 14.46 27.36
CA THR A 728 12.66 14.14 27.52
C THR A 728 12.88 13.88 29.01
N ASN A 729 13.46 12.74 29.34
CA ASN A 729 13.87 12.41 30.71
C ASN A 729 15.17 13.11 31.11
#